data_AF-A0A369RSN5-F1
#
_entry.id   AF-A0A369RSN5-F1
#
_cell.length_a   1.000
_cell.length_b   1.000
_cell.length_c   1.000
_cell.angle_alpha   90.00
_cell.angle_beta   90.00
_cell.angle_gamma   90.00
#
_symmetry.space_group_name_H-M   'P 1'
#
loop_
_entity.id
_entity.type
_entity.pdbx_description
1 polymer ?
#
loop_
_entity_poly.entity_id
_entity_poly.type
_entity_poly.pdbx_seq_one_letter_code
_entity_poly.pdbx_strand_id
1 'polypeptide(L)'
;MLHYTTVAVTVDDNAFILSTISKDYLSVVSLKMTTEKVNDKYIGTEYKSMDCQYGAKKSVITDGIVDDNYDDAHIIQKIRKRINSGDKFYSLEFFPPRTDSGGVNLIARFDRLAIGNPLFIDVTWHPKGNSGGDEVTASLTIASAALNFCGLDSMLHMTCINSTTEDIDKYLRKAKKQGLRNILALRGDVSDSIDESVRHTKELKYASDLVKHIRKEFGNYFGIAVAGYPDGHPECSSYEDDIRRLKEKLDNGGDFVVTQLFFDAETYFKFLRDCRNAGITAPIIPGILPIQGYNSLRHLVQLSKLPVPQRILDTIESIKDNDEAIRKFGIVEATNLCKKLLASDDVPGIHVYTLNREEAVVKLLKRVGLWHEESIYKSLPWRPSANGKRISEDVRPIFWASRPKSYVHRTMMWDEYPNGRWGSSASPAFGELKDYHIFYLKNTSKKDELLKMWGEKLESVEDVYEIFTCFVSGERNKYGYKVDALPWSNDALALETLFIKKSLEYINSKGILTINSQPNVNALPSTHEVFGWGGPNGYVYQKAYLEFFISAERFKTLLEVLPNFPMINYHALDLSESINVSNSDHHQPIAVTWGVFPGREILQPTVVDPTSFSYWKDEAFALWTNQWANLYPEESKSRQVITAVVRNFVLVNMVDNDFIQGGNLWKVLDQLFSLEADKAVY
;
A
#
# COMPACT_ATOMS: atom_id res chain seq x y z
N MET A 1 49.53 3.44 -29.49
CA MET A 1 49.61 3.05 -30.92
C MET A 1 48.19 2.75 -31.39
N LEU A 2 47.85 3.07 -32.65
CA LEU A 2 46.52 3.17 -33.29
C LEU A 2 46.03 4.65 -33.36
N HIS A 3 46.63 5.47 -34.24
CA HIS A 3 46.22 5.76 -35.63
C HIS A 3 44.85 6.46 -35.75
N TYR A 4 44.90 7.79 -35.78
CA TYR A 4 43.87 8.67 -36.31
C TYR A 4 44.05 8.79 -37.84
N THR A 5 42.94 8.76 -38.57
CA THR A 5 42.92 9.19 -39.97
C THR A 5 42.36 10.61 -40.02
N THR A 6 43.14 11.54 -40.54
CA THR A 6 42.72 12.90 -40.87
C THR A 6 42.72 13.02 -42.39
N VAL A 7 41.65 13.53 -42.98
CA VAL A 7 41.74 14.30 -44.22
C VAL A 7 41.01 15.61 -44.03
N ALA A 8 41.76 16.67 -44.28
CA ALA A 8 41.46 18.08 -44.18
C ALA A 8 40.58 18.55 -45.35
N VAL A 9 39.55 19.36 -45.08
CA VAL A 9 39.47 20.82 -45.32
C VAL A 9 39.16 21.21 -46.77
N THR A 10 38.02 21.86 -46.99
CA THR A 10 37.98 23.30 -47.37
C THR A 10 36.56 23.85 -47.23
N VAL A 11 36.52 25.08 -46.75
CA VAL A 11 35.39 25.88 -46.30
C VAL A 11 35.10 26.93 -47.38
N ASP A 12 33.84 27.35 -47.54
CA ASP A 12 33.55 28.76 -47.84
C ASP A 12 32.19 29.17 -47.22
N ASP A 13 32.29 30.22 -46.40
CA ASP A 13 31.34 31.33 -46.19
C ASP A 13 29.91 31.10 -45.66
N ASN A 14 29.79 31.03 -44.33
CA ASN A 14 29.29 32.17 -43.52
C ASN A 14 29.28 31.79 -42.03
N ALA A 15 30.12 32.49 -41.27
CA ALA A 15 30.43 32.18 -39.88
C ALA A 15 29.66 33.08 -38.89
N PHE A 16 29.02 32.41 -37.92
CA PHE A 16 29.11 32.65 -36.47
C PHE A 16 28.52 33.96 -35.91
N ILE A 17 28.04 34.04 -34.66
CA ILE A 17 28.82 33.82 -33.42
C ILE A 17 27.93 33.30 -32.27
N LEU A 18 28.27 32.11 -31.78
CA LEU A 18 28.18 31.72 -30.36
C LEU A 18 29.62 31.79 -29.83
N SER A 19 29.89 32.62 -28.83
CA SER A 19 31.22 32.76 -28.23
C SER A 19 31.43 31.75 -27.10
N THR A 20 32.46 30.94 -27.27
CA THR A 20 33.09 29.97 -26.34
C THR A 20 34.12 30.66 -25.43
N ILE A 21 34.76 29.86 -24.53
CA ILE A 21 36.16 29.90 -24.01
C ILE A 21 36.17 29.90 -22.45
N SER A 22 36.94 29.11 -21.68
CA SER A 22 38.10 28.22 -21.89
C SER A 22 38.18 27.16 -20.78
N LYS A 23 38.84 26.03 -21.03
CA LYS A 23 39.56 25.23 -20.03
C LYS A 23 41.01 25.15 -20.48
N ASP A 24 41.93 25.64 -19.65
CA ASP A 24 43.31 25.17 -19.58
C ASP A 24 43.92 25.61 -18.24
N TYR A 25 44.43 24.64 -17.48
CA TYR A 25 45.78 24.60 -16.88
C TYR A 25 45.87 23.38 -15.95
N LEU A 26 46.66 22.39 -16.40
CA LEU A 26 47.24 21.35 -15.57
C LEU A 26 48.49 21.92 -14.89
N SER A 27 48.58 21.81 -13.56
CA SER A 27 49.84 21.88 -12.84
C SER A 27 49.90 20.74 -11.81
N VAL A 28 50.91 19.88 -12.01
CA VAL A 28 51.35 18.84 -11.11
C VAL A 28 52.05 19.47 -9.91
N VAL A 29 51.62 19.16 -8.69
CA VAL A 29 52.50 19.11 -7.50
C VAL A 29 52.09 17.91 -6.66
N SER A 30 53.00 16.93 -6.60
CA SER A 30 52.99 15.85 -5.62
C SER A 30 53.49 16.39 -4.28
N LEU A 31 52.83 16.06 -3.16
CA LEU A 31 53.51 15.92 -1.87
C LEU A 31 52.66 15.10 -0.89
N LYS A 32 53.27 13.99 -0.44
CA LYS A 32 52.90 13.14 0.69
C LYS A 32 52.54 13.97 1.92
N MET A 33 51.54 13.55 2.70
CA MET A 33 51.66 13.61 4.16
C MET A 33 51.04 12.39 4.84
N THR A 34 51.82 11.95 5.82
CA THR A 34 51.76 10.78 6.67
C THR A 34 50.75 10.92 7.81
N THR A 35 50.34 9.77 8.32
CA THR A 35 49.65 9.54 9.60
C THR A 35 50.42 10.13 10.78
N GLU A 36 49.76 10.90 11.64
CA GLU A 36 50.12 11.01 13.06
C GLU A 36 48.91 11.44 13.94
N LYS A 37 48.76 10.75 15.07
CA LYS A 37 47.81 11.02 16.15
C LYS A 37 48.34 12.15 17.03
N VAL A 38 47.53 13.15 17.41
CA VAL A 38 47.67 13.87 18.69
C VAL A 38 46.30 14.35 19.19
N ASN A 39 46.09 14.19 20.51
CA ASN A 39 44.93 14.60 21.31
C ASN A 39 44.89 16.11 21.63
N ASP A 40 43.66 16.59 21.88
CA ASP A 40 43.22 17.57 22.88
C ASP A 40 43.57 19.08 22.83
N LYS A 41 42.51 19.83 23.17
CA LYS A 41 42.38 21.20 23.73
C LYS A 41 42.13 22.39 22.79
N TYR A 42 40.87 22.83 22.84
CA TYR A 42 40.37 24.21 23.01
C TYR A 42 41.35 25.36 22.75
N ILE A 43 40.96 26.28 21.85
CA ILE A 43 40.90 27.74 22.09
C ILE A 43 39.92 28.33 21.06
N GLY A 44 38.98 29.14 21.56
CA GLY A 44 37.99 29.84 20.75
C GLY A 44 38.57 31.05 20.01
N THR A 45 37.92 31.43 18.93
CA THR A 45 37.98 32.79 18.39
C THR A 45 36.69 33.07 17.61
N GLU A 46 36.01 34.13 18.06
CA GLU A 46 34.80 34.69 17.48
C GLU A 46 35.07 35.23 16.06
N TYR A 47 34.20 34.88 15.10
CA TYR A 47 34.04 35.66 13.87
C TYR A 47 32.60 36.17 13.81
N LYS A 48 32.48 37.51 13.77
CA LYS A 48 31.24 38.27 13.63
C LYS A 48 30.55 37.95 12.31
N SER A 49 29.23 37.80 12.41
CA SER A 49 28.27 37.58 11.34
C SER A 49 28.16 38.76 10.36
N MET A 50 28.02 38.45 9.07
CA MET A 50 27.34 39.30 8.10
C MET A 50 25.97 38.67 7.84
N ASP A 51 24.93 39.40 8.23
CA ASP A 51 23.53 38.98 8.14
C ASP A 51 23.07 38.88 6.68
N CYS A 52 22.50 37.72 6.32
CA CYS A 52 21.55 37.61 5.21
C CYS A 52 20.30 36.92 5.75
N GLN A 53 19.21 37.68 5.81
CA GLN A 53 17.94 37.32 6.42
C GLN A 53 17.18 36.28 5.58
N TYR A 54 17.15 35.03 6.04
CA TYR A 54 16.03 34.11 5.80
C TYR A 54 15.58 33.59 7.16
N GLY A 55 14.42 34.07 7.61
CA GLY A 55 13.87 33.82 8.94
C GLY A 55 13.43 32.37 9.13
N ALA A 56 14.32 31.52 9.64
CA ALA A 56 13.94 30.30 10.34
C ALA A 56 13.43 30.72 11.74
N LYS A 57 12.12 30.59 11.98
CA LYS A 57 11.54 30.73 13.32
C LYS A 57 12.01 29.55 14.18
N LYS A 58 12.93 29.82 15.12
CA LYS A 58 13.17 28.96 16.29
C LYS A 58 11.87 28.87 17.10
N SER A 59 11.31 27.68 17.23
CA SER A 59 10.25 27.41 18.20
C SER A 59 10.85 27.45 19.61
N VAL A 60 10.15 28.15 20.50
CA VAL A 60 10.44 28.20 21.93
C VAL A 60 9.96 26.89 22.53
N ILE A 61 10.86 26.20 23.23
CA ILE A 61 10.57 24.93 23.91
C ILE A 61 9.63 25.22 25.09
N THR A 62 8.41 24.74 24.99
CA THR A 62 7.50 24.48 26.12
C THR A 62 7.29 22.98 26.18
N ASP A 63 7.49 22.37 27.35
CA ASP A 63 7.34 20.94 27.59
C ASP A 63 6.03 20.38 27.00
N GLY A 64 6.19 19.59 25.95
CA GLY A 64 5.11 18.96 25.20
C GLY A 64 5.71 18.44 23.90
N ILE A 65 5.69 17.12 23.70
CA ILE A 65 6.16 16.46 22.48
C ILE A 65 5.40 17.06 21.29
N VAL A 66 6.06 17.93 20.53
CA VAL A 66 5.56 18.39 19.23
C VAL A 66 5.93 17.30 18.24
N ASP A 67 4.92 16.55 17.81
CA ASP A 67 5.00 15.56 16.75
C ASP A 67 5.23 16.31 15.42
N ASP A 68 6.48 16.49 15.02
CA ASP A 68 6.87 17.26 13.83
C ASP A 68 6.34 16.66 12.50
N ASN A 69 5.62 15.53 12.52
CA ASN A 69 4.97 14.88 11.36
C ASN A 69 3.44 15.11 11.26
N TYR A 70 2.91 16.09 12.00
CA TYR A 70 1.48 16.40 12.08
C TYR A 70 0.81 16.72 10.72
N ASP A 71 1.56 17.26 9.76
CA ASP A 71 1.00 17.85 8.52
C ASP A 71 0.61 16.84 7.42
N ASP A 72 1.03 15.57 7.50
CA ASP A 72 0.67 14.55 6.49
C ASP A 72 -0.33 13.49 7.00
N ALA A 73 -0.70 13.53 8.28
CA ALA A 73 -1.63 12.57 8.87
C ALA A 73 -3.11 12.94 8.65
N HIS A 74 -3.40 14.23 8.45
CA HIS A 74 -4.77 14.73 8.26
C HIS A 74 -5.08 14.97 6.79
N ILE A 75 -6.23 14.47 6.35
CA ILE A 75 -6.71 14.63 4.97
C ILE A 75 -6.86 16.12 4.62
N ILE A 76 -7.27 16.97 5.56
CA ILE A 76 -7.40 18.42 5.29
C ILE A 76 -6.07 19.06 4.88
N GLN A 77 -4.95 18.66 5.47
CA GLN A 77 -3.65 19.24 5.10
C GLN A 77 -3.24 18.78 3.70
N LYS A 78 -3.51 17.53 3.34
CA LYS A 78 -3.34 17.01 1.98
C LYS A 78 -4.21 17.75 0.97
N ILE A 79 -5.48 18.03 1.32
CA ILE A 79 -6.39 18.84 0.49
C ILE A 79 -5.82 20.26 0.30
N ARG A 80 -5.35 20.92 1.35
CA ARG A 80 -4.74 22.25 1.27
C ARG A 80 -3.49 22.27 0.40
N LYS A 81 -2.61 21.26 0.52
CA LYS A 81 -1.43 21.11 -0.34
C LYS A 81 -1.82 21.04 -1.83
N ARG A 82 -2.85 20.24 -2.16
CA ARG A 82 -3.39 20.12 -3.53
C ARG A 82 -4.03 21.40 -4.04
N ILE A 83 -4.80 22.09 -3.19
CA ILE A 83 -5.35 23.42 -3.51
C ILE A 83 -4.22 24.40 -3.84
N ASN A 84 -3.17 24.44 -3.02
CA ASN A 84 -2.05 25.36 -3.20
C ASN A 84 -1.20 25.04 -4.44
N SER A 85 -1.06 23.76 -4.81
CA SER A 85 -0.36 23.37 -6.04
C SER A 85 -1.21 23.50 -7.30
N GLY A 86 -2.53 23.62 -7.17
CA GLY A 86 -3.48 23.58 -8.29
C GLY A 86 -3.79 22.16 -8.76
N ASP A 87 -3.25 21.13 -8.11
CA ASP A 87 -3.49 19.74 -8.47
C ASP A 87 -4.92 19.33 -8.10
N LYS A 88 -5.67 18.82 -9.08
CA LYS A 88 -6.98 18.22 -8.82
C LYS A 88 -6.81 16.84 -8.19
N PHE A 89 -7.74 16.44 -7.31
CA PHE A 89 -7.72 15.14 -6.67
C PHE A 89 -9.08 14.43 -6.74
N TYR A 90 -9.10 13.16 -6.32
CA TYR A 90 -10.34 12.44 -6.08
C TYR A 90 -10.28 11.62 -4.79
N SER A 91 -11.45 11.27 -4.25
CA SER A 91 -11.62 10.32 -3.14
C SER A 91 -12.77 9.35 -3.40
N LEU A 92 -12.83 8.25 -2.63
CA LEU A 92 -13.73 7.13 -2.88
C LEU A 92 -14.47 6.69 -1.61
N GLU A 93 -15.80 6.56 -1.68
CA GLU A 93 -16.63 6.05 -0.57
C GLU A 93 -17.04 4.59 -0.73
N PHE A 94 -16.91 3.85 0.36
CA PHE A 94 -17.28 2.45 0.50
C PHE A 94 -18.17 2.21 1.70
N PHE A 95 -18.98 1.16 1.64
CA PHE A 95 -19.77 0.71 2.79
C PHE A 95 -19.25 -0.63 3.32
N PRO A 96 -19.34 -0.88 4.64
CA PRO A 96 -18.97 -2.17 5.22
C PRO A 96 -19.81 -3.30 4.60
N PRO A 97 -19.19 -4.40 4.14
CA PRO A 97 -19.92 -5.55 3.63
C PRO A 97 -20.73 -6.23 4.73
N ARG A 98 -21.78 -6.96 4.36
CA ARG A 98 -22.63 -7.70 5.33
C ARG A 98 -22.15 -9.13 5.60
N THR A 99 -21.10 -9.57 4.90
CA THR A 99 -20.57 -10.94 4.96
C THR A 99 -19.05 -10.90 4.98
N ASP A 100 -18.43 -11.89 5.62
CA ASP A 100 -16.96 -12.00 5.69
C ASP A 100 -16.32 -12.11 4.30
N SER A 101 -16.94 -12.87 3.39
CA SER A 101 -16.49 -12.97 2.00
C SER A 101 -16.59 -11.62 1.28
N GLY A 102 -17.62 -10.83 1.58
CA GLY A 102 -17.72 -9.44 1.13
C GLY A 102 -16.58 -8.58 1.65
N GLY A 103 -16.18 -8.74 2.91
CA GLY A 103 -15.04 -8.05 3.51
C GLY A 103 -13.72 -8.37 2.80
N VAL A 104 -13.42 -9.66 2.59
CA VAL A 104 -12.22 -10.10 1.84
C VAL A 104 -12.20 -9.50 0.43
N ASN A 105 -13.34 -9.53 -0.28
CA ASN A 105 -13.46 -8.96 -1.61
C ASN A 105 -13.27 -7.44 -1.64
N LEU A 106 -13.71 -6.74 -0.59
CA LEU A 106 -13.53 -5.29 -0.47
C LEU A 106 -12.06 -4.92 -0.24
N ILE A 107 -11.33 -5.65 0.60
CA ILE A 107 -9.88 -5.42 0.78
C ILE A 107 -9.12 -5.64 -0.53
N ALA A 108 -9.41 -6.71 -1.27
CA ALA A 108 -8.80 -6.94 -2.58
C ALA A 108 -9.14 -5.81 -3.58
N ARG A 109 -10.32 -5.19 -3.44
CA ARG A 109 -10.71 -4.02 -4.25
C ARG A 109 -9.92 -2.78 -3.84
N PHE A 110 -9.62 -2.57 -2.57
CA PHE A 110 -8.75 -1.48 -2.12
C PHE A 110 -7.37 -1.57 -2.75
N ASP A 111 -6.77 -2.76 -2.81
CA ASP A 111 -5.45 -2.94 -3.44
C ASP A 111 -5.45 -2.50 -4.91
N ARG A 112 -6.50 -2.86 -5.66
CA ARG A 112 -6.66 -2.46 -7.08
C ARG A 112 -6.96 -0.98 -7.25
N LEU A 113 -7.79 -0.39 -6.38
CA LEU A 113 -8.16 1.02 -6.48
C LEU A 113 -7.06 1.95 -5.99
N ALA A 114 -6.17 1.48 -5.12
CA ALA A 114 -4.97 2.20 -4.70
C ALA A 114 -4.00 2.48 -5.86
N ILE A 115 -4.07 1.70 -6.95
CA ILE A 115 -3.27 1.95 -8.17
C ILE A 115 -3.57 3.34 -8.75
N GLY A 116 -4.82 3.79 -8.70
CA GLY A 116 -5.18 5.13 -9.21
C GLY A 116 -4.73 6.28 -8.32
N ASN A 117 -4.17 5.98 -7.13
CA ASN A 117 -3.72 6.95 -6.14
C ASN A 117 -4.81 7.95 -5.67
N PRO A 118 -5.93 7.48 -5.07
CA PRO A 118 -6.90 8.36 -4.44
C PRO A 118 -6.25 9.16 -3.31
N LEU A 119 -6.69 10.41 -3.10
CA LEU A 119 -6.19 11.24 -1.99
C LEU A 119 -6.58 10.64 -0.64
N PHE A 120 -7.78 10.08 -0.57
CA PHE A 120 -8.29 9.32 0.57
C PHE A 120 -9.45 8.42 0.14
N ILE A 121 -9.80 7.48 1.01
CA ILE A 121 -11.06 6.76 0.97
C ILE A 121 -11.84 7.02 2.25
N ASP A 122 -13.14 6.74 2.24
CA ASP A 122 -13.93 6.67 3.46
C ASP A 122 -14.83 5.45 3.52
N VAL A 123 -15.18 5.11 4.75
CA VAL A 123 -15.97 3.92 5.09
C VAL A 123 -17.19 4.37 5.88
N THR A 124 -18.37 4.07 5.34
CA THR A 124 -19.64 4.48 5.96
C THR A 124 -19.90 3.79 7.29
N TRP A 125 -20.72 4.43 8.13
CA TRP A 125 -21.09 3.95 9.46
C TRP A 125 -22.60 3.71 9.51
N HIS A 126 -22.99 2.51 9.92
CA HIS A 126 -24.40 2.18 10.04
C HIS A 126 -24.67 1.54 11.40
N PRO A 127 -25.44 2.18 12.32
CA PRO A 127 -25.65 1.69 13.68
C PRO A 127 -26.20 0.27 13.79
N LYS A 128 -26.95 -0.21 12.78
CA LYS A 128 -27.48 -1.59 12.73
C LYS A 128 -26.43 -2.66 12.42
N GLY A 129 -25.27 -2.29 11.89
CA GLY A 129 -24.08 -3.15 11.89
C GLY A 129 -23.25 -2.76 13.09
N ASN A 130 -22.65 -3.71 13.80
CA ASN A 130 -21.77 -3.44 14.94
C ASN A 130 -20.49 -2.72 14.44
N SER A 131 -20.64 -1.46 14.02
CA SER A 131 -19.69 -0.71 13.19
C SER A 131 -18.39 -0.39 13.91
N GLY A 132 -18.44 -0.38 15.25
CA GLY A 132 -17.28 -0.28 16.15
C GLY A 132 -16.71 -1.63 16.62
N GLY A 133 -17.24 -2.74 16.11
CA GLY A 133 -16.84 -4.12 16.40
C GLY A 133 -15.45 -4.48 15.89
N ASP A 134 -15.08 -5.76 16.06
CA ASP A 134 -13.79 -6.33 15.61
C ASP A 134 -13.99 -7.31 14.45
N GLU A 135 -15.24 -7.62 14.10
CA GLU A 135 -15.57 -8.46 12.97
C GLU A 135 -15.18 -7.81 11.64
N VAL A 136 -15.04 -8.68 10.63
CA VAL A 136 -14.65 -8.35 9.26
C VAL A 136 -15.60 -7.35 8.60
N THR A 137 -16.84 -7.32 9.05
CA THR A 137 -17.93 -6.50 8.52
C THR A 137 -18.07 -5.16 9.26
N ALA A 138 -17.27 -4.89 10.29
CA ALA A 138 -17.33 -3.63 11.03
C ALA A 138 -16.64 -2.49 10.25
N SER A 139 -17.27 -1.31 10.22
CA SER A 139 -16.74 -0.11 9.55
C SER A 139 -15.33 0.24 10.03
N LEU A 140 -15.12 0.21 11.35
CA LEU A 140 -13.84 0.54 11.96
C LEU A 140 -12.75 -0.46 11.54
N THR A 141 -13.06 -1.76 11.50
CA THR A 141 -12.15 -2.81 11.04
C THR A 141 -11.77 -2.62 9.57
N ILE A 142 -12.74 -2.31 8.70
CA ILE A 142 -12.50 -2.06 7.28
C ILE A 142 -11.65 -0.80 7.05
N ALA A 143 -11.97 0.31 7.73
CA ALA A 143 -11.21 1.56 7.65
C ALA A 143 -9.76 1.38 8.14
N SER A 144 -9.59 0.66 9.24
CA SER A 144 -8.27 0.31 9.76
C SER A 144 -7.50 -0.59 8.81
N ALA A 145 -8.16 -1.54 8.15
CA ALA A 145 -7.51 -2.40 7.18
C ALA A 145 -7.05 -1.64 5.92
N ALA A 146 -7.84 -0.65 5.46
CA ALA A 146 -7.42 0.24 4.39
C ALA A 146 -6.15 1.03 4.74
N LEU A 147 -6.12 1.61 5.96
CA LEU A 147 -4.98 2.36 6.47
C LEU A 147 -3.72 1.51 6.63
N ASN A 148 -3.85 0.41 7.38
CA ASN A 148 -2.71 -0.38 7.82
C ASN A 148 -2.18 -1.29 6.70
N PHE A 149 -3.07 -1.94 5.94
CA PHE A 149 -2.70 -3.03 5.02
C PHE A 149 -2.76 -2.64 3.54
N CYS A 150 -3.50 -1.60 3.16
CA CYS A 150 -3.65 -1.20 1.75
C CYS A 150 -2.86 0.07 1.40
N GLY A 151 -2.36 0.79 2.41
CA GLY A 151 -1.62 2.04 2.23
C GLY A 151 -2.52 3.21 1.82
N LEU A 152 -3.79 3.21 2.21
CA LEU A 152 -4.77 4.23 1.86
C LEU A 152 -5.10 5.11 3.07
N ASP A 153 -5.03 6.43 2.92
CA ASP A 153 -5.62 7.35 3.88
C ASP A 153 -7.11 7.06 4.03
N SER A 154 -7.53 6.75 5.25
CA SER A 154 -8.91 6.37 5.54
C SER A 154 -9.58 7.38 6.47
N MET A 155 -10.78 7.79 6.09
CA MET A 155 -11.70 8.52 6.94
C MET A 155 -12.85 7.61 7.38
N LEU A 156 -13.10 7.54 8.69
CA LEU A 156 -14.17 6.72 9.25
C LEU A 156 -15.40 7.60 9.46
N HIS A 157 -16.54 7.22 8.89
CA HIS A 157 -17.80 7.87 9.24
C HIS A 157 -18.17 7.54 10.69
N MET A 158 -18.85 8.45 11.37
CA MET A 158 -19.37 8.22 12.71
C MET A 158 -20.67 8.99 12.92
N THR A 159 -21.72 8.29 13.33
CA THR A 159 -23.03 8.89 13.62
C THR A 159 -23.25 9.00 15.13
N CYS A 160 -23.85 10.10 15.60
CA CYS A 160 -24.10 10.29 17.02
C CYS A 160 -25.50 9.86 17.51
N ILE A 161 -26.52 9.82 16.63
CA ILE A 161 -27.85 9.36 17.02
C ILE A 161 -27.81 7.84 17.29
N ASN A 162 -28.52 7.41 18.34
CA ASN A 162 -28.57 6.03 18.85
C ASN A 162 -27.24 5.52 19.45
N SER A 163 -26.39 6.41 19.96
CA SER A 163 -25.17 6.05 20.69
C SER A 163 -25.01 6.94 21.91
N THR A 164 -24.46 6.41 23.00
CA THR A 164 -24.11 7.25 24.15
C THR A 164 -22.79 7.97 23.96
N THR A 165 -22.53 9.00 24.77
CA THR A 165 -21.23 9.68 24.79
C THR A 165 -20.10 8.67 25.08
N GLU A 166 -20.34 7.72 25.98
CA GLU A 166 -19.40 6.64 26.31
C GLU A 166 -19.14 5.70 25.12
N ASP A 167 -20.18 5.36 24.34
CA ASP A 167 -20.02 4.56 23.13
C ASP A 167 -19.14 5.28 22.10
N ILE A 168 -19.43 6.57 21.86
CA ILE A 168 -18.65 7.42 20.95
C ILE A 168 -17.19 7.50 21.42
N ASP A 169 -16.94 7.72 22.71
CA ASP A 169 -15.59 7.75 23.26
C ASP A 169 -14.86 6.42 23.10
N LYS A 170 -15.55 5.31 23.32
CA LYS A 170 -15.01 3.96 23.10
C LYS A 170 -14.60 3.78 21.64
N TYR A 171 -15.45 4.16 20.69
CA TYR A 171 -15.14 4.05 19.26
C TYR A 171 -14.02 4.97 18.83
N LEU A 172 -13.98 6.22 19.30
CA LEU A 172 -12.91 7.17 19.01
C LEU A 172 -11.56 6.72 19.61
N ARG A 173 -11.54 6.21 20.85
CA ARG A 173 -10.32 5.63 21.45
C ARG A 173 -9.83 4.42 20.65
N LYS A 174 -10.74 3.57 20.18
CA LYS A 174 -10.40 2.42 19.34
C LYS A 174 -9.85 2.85 17.98
N ALA A 175 -10.49 3.80 17.30
CA ALA A 175 -10.01 4.38 16.05
C ALA A 175 -8.61 4.98 16.21
N LYS A 176 -8.40 5.75 17.29
CA LYS A 176 -7.09 6.31 17.66
C LYS A 176 -6.03 5.21 17.88
N LYS A 177 -6.36 4.16 18.64
CA LYS A 177 -5.45 3.02 18.89
C LYS A 177 -5.02 2.34 17.58
N GLN A 178 -5.92 2.23 16.60
CA GLN A 178 -5.66 1.63 15.30
C GLN A 178 -4.99 2.58 14.28
N GLY A 179 -4.70 3.81 14.69
CA GLY A 179 -3.96 4.79 13.88
C GLY A 179 -4.84 5.68 13.01
N LEU A 180 -6.17 5.52 13.00
CA LEU A 180 -7.07 6.39 12.24
C LEU A 180 -6.94 7.84 12.74
N ARG A 181 -6.98 8.76 11.77
CA ARG A 181 -6.74 10.20 11.97
C ARG A 181 -7.84 11.08 11.41
N ASN A 182 -8.86 10.53 10.76
CA ASN A 182 -9.88 11.32 10.08
C ASN A 182 -11.27 10.73 10.34
N ILE A 183 -12.22 11.60 10.73
CA ILE A 183 -13.61 11.25 11.03
C ILE A 183 -14.55 12.08 10.17
N LEU A 184 -15.55 11.47 9.54
CA LEU A 184 -16.71 12.20 9.02
C LEU A 184 -17.79 12.20 10.10
N ALA A 185 -17.99 13.37 10.74
CA ALA A 185 -18.95 13.52 11.82
C ALA A 185 -20.37 13.70 11.25
N LEU A 186 -21.24 12.75 11.54
CA LEU A 186 -22.60 12.68 11.04
C LEU A 186 -23.60 12.64 12.19
N ARG A 187 -24.82 13.07 11.90
CA ARG A 187 -25.94 12.92 12.81
C ARG A 187 -26.40 11.45 12.84
N GLY A 188 -26.59 10.86 11.65
CA GLY A 188 -27.29 9.60 11.46
C GLY A 188 -28.79 9.81 11.20
N ASP A 189 -29.43 8.75 10.72
CA ASP A 189 -30.86 8.74 10.41
C ASP A 189 -31.67 8.20 11.59
N VAL A 190 -32.79 8.86 11.88
CA VAL A 190 -33.74 8.40 12.90
C VAL A 190 -34.48 7.19 12.35
N SER A 191 -34.40 6.04 13.02
CA SER A 191 -35.16 4.86 12.64
C SER A 191 -36.31 4.62 13.61
N ASP A 192 -37.49 4.31 13.09
CA ASP A 192 -38.70 4.03 13.89
C ASP A 192 -38.54 2.79 14.81
N SER A 193 -37.55 1.94 14.55
CA SER A 193 -37.34 0.64 15.19
C SER A 193 -36.47 0.62 16.45
N ILE A 194 -35.94 1.76 16.92
CA ILE A 194 -35.02 1.83 18.08
C ILE A 194 -35.74 2.41 19.30
N ASP A 195 -35.47 1.86 20.49
CA ASP A 195 -36.00 2.30 21.79
C ASP A 195 -35.76 3.81 22.04
N GLU A 196 -36.81 4.54 22.44
CA GLU A 196 -36.76 5.97 22.75
C GLU A 196 -35.72 6.30 23.85
N SER A 197 -35.44 5.36 24.76
CA SER A 197 -34.45 5.53 25.83
C SER A 197 -33.02 5.67 25.29
N VAL A 198 -32.71 5.07 24.12
CA VAL A 198 -31.41 5.11 23.43
C VAL A 198 -31.35 6.24 22.40
N ARG A 199 -32.52 6.74 21.93
CA ARG A 199 -32.58 7.84 20.95
C ARG A 199 -31.99 9.14 21.47
N HIS A 200 -31.94 9.34 22.79
CA HIS A 200 -31.68 10.64 23.40
C HIS A 200 -30.70 10.54 24.59
N THR A 201 -29.39 10.47 24.30
CA THR A 201 -28.49 11.17 25.22
C THR A 201 -28.79 12.67 25.08
N LYS A 202 -28.91 13.39 26.20
CA LYS A 202 -29.20 14.83 26.15
C LYS A 202 -28.12 15.62 25.41
N GLU A 203 -26.95 15.02 25.17
CA GLU A 203 -25.70 15.70 24.84
C GLU A 203 -25.34 15.67 23.35
N LEU A 204 -25.73 14.66 22.56
CA LEU A 204 -25.33 14.52 21.15
C LEU A 204 -26.54 14.42 20.20
N LYS A 205 -27.17 15.57 19.88
CA LYS A 205 -28.39 15.61 19.05
C LYS A 205 -28.10 15.89 17.58
N TYR A 206 -27.07 16.68 17.31
CA TYR A 206 -26.68 17.09 15.97
C TYR A 206 -25.23 16.71 15.69
N ALA A 207 -24.88 16.65 14.39
CA ALA A 207 -23.48 16.44 14.00
C ALA A 207 -22.55 17.54 14.56
N SER A 208 -23.05 18.77 14.76
CA SER A 208 -22.30 19.87 15.39
C SER A 208 -21.92 19.58 16.84
N ASP A 209 -22.74 18.82 17.57
CA ASP A 209 -22.44 18.37 18.94
C ASP A 209 -21.32 17.32 18.91
N LEU A 210 -21.38 16.38 17.95
CA LEU A 210 -20.32 15.37 17.78
C LEU A 210 -18.97 16.00 17.43
N VAL A 211 -18.95 17.01 16.52
CA VAL A 211 -17.73 17.76 16.19
C VAL A 211 -17.15 18.40 17.46
N LYS A 212 -17.99 19.11 18.22
CA LYS A 212 -17.59 19.78 19.47
C LYS A 212 -17.07 18.78 20.50
N HIS A 213 -17.71 17.62 20.63
CA HIS A 213 -17.31 16.54 21.54
C HIS A 213 -15.94 15.96 21.16
N ILE A 214 -15.73 15.63 19.88
CA ILE A 214 -14.42 15.12 19.40
C ILE A 214 -13.31 16.14 19.68
N ARG A 215 -13.56 17.42 19.41
CA ARG A 215 -12.59 18.50 19.68
C ARG A 215 -12.29 18.64 21.16
N LYS A 216 -13.30 18.54 22.02
CA LYS A 216 -13.14 18.65 23.48
C LYS A 216 -12.32 17.48 24.04
N GLU A 217 -12.63 16.25 23.68
CA GLU A 217 -12.03 15.05 24.31
C GLU A 217 -10.72 14.60 23.64
N PHE A 218 -10.56 14.86 22.34
CA PHE A 218 -9.40 14.39 21.55
C PHE A 218 -8.57 15.53 20.95
N GLY A 219 -8.93 16.79 21.21
CA GLY A 219 -8.23 17.96 20.68
C GLY A 219 -8.18 17.94 19.16
N ASN A 220 -6.99 18.20 18.63
CA ASN A 220 -6.76 18.17 17.19
C ASN A 220 -6.24 16.80 16.70
N TYR A 221 -6.33 15.73 17.49
CA TYR A 221 -5.83 14.42 17.02
C TYR A 221 -6.50 13.96 15.71
N PHE A 222 -7.81 14.20 15.56
CA PHE A 222 -8.57 13.86 14.36
C PHE A 222 -8.74 15.07 13.42
N GLY A 223 -8.55 14.89 12.12
CA GLY A 223 -9.20 15.72 11.11
C GLY A 223 -10.69 15.38 11.05
N ILE A 224 -11.55 16.38 10.91
CA ILE A 224 -13.01 16.22 10.97
C ILE A 224 -13.65 16.77 9.70
N ALA A 225 -14.23 15.89 8.90
CA ALA A 225 -15.12 16.29 7.82
C ALA A 225 -16.57 16.40 8.33
N VAL A 226 -17.40 17.18 7.64
CA VAL A 226 -18.85 17.27 7.90
C VAL A 226 -19.63 17.17 6.59
N ALA A 227 -20.87 16.69 6.65
CA ALA A 227 -21.75 16.62 5.48
C ALA A 227 -22.38 17.98 5.14
N GLY A 228 -22.55 18.28 3.84
CA GLY A 228 -23.33 19.42 3.33
C GLY A 228 -24.36 18.98 2.28
N TYR A 229 -25.46 19.71 2.13
CA TYR A 229 -26.58 19.32 1.27
C TYR A 229 -26.85 20.42 0.23
N PRO A 230 -26.41 20.25 -1.04
CA PRO A 230 -26.55 21.30 -2.05
C PRO A 230 -28.00 21.74 -2.33
N ASP A 231 -28.95 20.80 -2.24
CA ASP A 231 -30.40 21.05 -2.37
C ASP A 231 -31.12 21.31 -1.02
N GLY A 232 -30.36 21.38 0.08
CA GLY A 232 -30.88 21.51 1.45
C GLY A 232 -31.29 20.18 2.08
N HIS A 233 -31.06 20.04 3.38
CA HIS A 233 -31.46 18.86 4.14
C HIS A 233 -33.00 18.77 4.26
N PRO A 234 -33.62 17.60 4.01
CA PRO A 234 -35.08 17.46 3.96
C PRO A 234 -35.81 17.70 5.29
N GLU A 235 -35.11 17.63 6.41
CA GLU A 235 -35.66 17.92 7.74
C GLU A 235 -35.37 19.36 8.23
N CYS A 236 -34.61 20.15 7.46
CA CYS A 236 -34.36 21.53 7.80
C CYS A 236 -35.57 22.40 7.48
N SER A 237 -35.79 23.44 8.30
CA SER A 237 -36.93 24.36 8.16
C SER A 237 -36.86 25.20 6.88
N SER A 238 -35.66 25.49 6.40
CA SER A 238 -35.35 26.25 5.19
C SER A 238 -33.93 25.94 4.73
N TYR A 239 -33.63 26.28 3.48
CA TYR A 239 -32.29 26.15 2.89
C TYR A 239 -31.27 27.04 3.63
N GLU A 240 -31.66 28.25 4.00
CA GLU A 240 -30.83 29.21 4.72
C GLU A 240 -30.51 28.72 6.14
N ASP A 241 -31.47 28.08 6.82
CA ASP A 241 -31.23 27.42 8.09
C ASP A 241 -30.22 26.27 7.95
N ASP A 242 -30.31 25.46 6.89
CA ASP A 242 -29.34 24.38 6.65
C ASP A 242 -27.91 24.91 6.43
N ILE A 243 -27.74 26.01 5.69
CA ILE A 243 -26.44 26.68 5.56
C ILE A 243 -25.94 27.19 6.92
N ARG A 244 -26.81 27.78 7.75
CA ARG A 244 -26.45 28.21 9.11
C ARG A 244 -26.00 27.02 9.97
N ARG A 245 -26.67 25.87 9.88
CA ARG A 245 -26.28 24.64 10.58
C ARG A 245 -24.97 24.07 10.04
N LEU A 246 -24.72 24.19 8.73
CA LEU A 246 -23.43 23.85 8.16
C LEU A 246 -22.30 24.72 8.72
N LYS A 247 -22.52 26.03 8.78
CA LYS A 247 -21.58 26.96 9.41
C LYS A 247 -21.34 26.59 10.88
N GLU A 248 -22.38 26.28 11.64
CA GLU A 248 -22.26 25.86 13.05
C GLU A 248 -21.36 24.61 13.20
N LYS A 249 -21.52 23.60 12.33
CA LYS A 249 -20.66 22.41 12.31
C LYS A 249 -19.19 22.77 12.09
N LEU A 250 -18.91 23.71 11.19
CA LEU A 250 -17.55 24.16 10.88
C LEU A 250 -16.97 25.05 11.98
N ASP A 251 -17.75 25.98 12.51
CA ASP A 251 -17.36 26.87 13.62
C ASP A 251 -17.04 26.06 14.90
N ASN A 252 -17.68 24.90 15.11
CA ASN A 252 -17.35 23.96 16.19
C ASN A 252 -16.06 23.15 15.97
N GLY A 253 -15.40 23.31 14.82
CA GLY A 253 -14.11 22.70 14.51
C GLY A 253 -14.12 21.67 13.38
N GLY A 254 -15.12 21.68 12.49
CA GLY A 254 -15.09 20.93 11.25
C GLY A 254 -14.10 21.53 10.24
N ASP A 255 -13.32 20.69 9.57
CA ASP A 255 -12.18 21.10 8.73
C ASP A 255 -12.55 21.28 7.25
N PHE A 256 -13.44 20.43 6.72
CA PHE A 256 -13.94 20.51 5.34
C PHE A 256 -15.30 19.84 5.19
N VAL A 257 -15.95 20.08 4.05
CA VAL A 257 -17.28 19.57 3.73
C VAL A 257 -17.20 18.54 2.62
N VAL A 258 -17.91 17.42 2.77
CA VAL A 258 -18.26 16.52 1.67
C VAL A 258 -19.75 16.71 1.38
N THR A 259 -20.11 17.04 0.15
CA THR A 259 -21.51 17.28 -0.19
C THR A 259 -22.24 15.97 -0.45
N GLN A 260 -23.52 15.91 -0.12
CA GLN A 260 -24.46 14.96 -0.70
C GLN A 260 -24.41 15.04 -2.24
N LEU A 261 -24.79 13.96 -2.90
CA LEU A 261 -24.86 13.88 -4.36
C LEU A 261 -25.85 14.88 -4.97
N PHE A 262 -25.61 15.21 -6.23
CA PHE A 262 -26.44 16.07 -7.07
C PHE A 262 -26.26 15.69 -8.55
N PHE A 263 -27.15 16.16 -9.43
CA PHE A 263 -27.14 15.79 -10.86
C PHE A 263 -26.83 16.96 -11.81
N ASP A 264 -26.75 18.19 -11.30
CA ASP A 264 -26.40 19.39 -12.08
C ASP A 264 -25.28 20.19 -11.41
N ALA A 265 -24.32 20.66 -12.19
CA ALA A 265 -23.20 21.45 -11.69
C ALA A 265 -23.64 22.79 -11.08
N GLU A 266 -24.71 23.40 -11.61
CA GLU A 266 -25.21 24.69 -11.12
C GLU A 266 -25.77 24.57 -9.69
N THR A 267 -26.35 23.42 -9.33
CA THR A 267 -26.77 23.14 -7.95
C THR A 267 -25.60 23.27 -6.98
N TYR A 268 -24.45 22.69 -7.33
CA TYR A 268 -23.24 22.81 -6.52
C TYR A 268 -22.68 24.23 -6.52
N PHE A 269 -22.58 24.90 -7.67
CA PHE A 269 -22.03 26.26 -7.73
C PHE A 269 -22.89 27.28 -6.99
N LYS A 270 -24.23 27.14 -7.04
CA LYS A 270 -25.13 27.94 -6.21
C LYS A 270 -24.87 27.70 -4.73
N PHE A 271 -24.84 26.44 -4.29
CA PHE A 271 -24.55 26.08 -2.90
C PHE A 271 -23.20 26.61 -2.42
N LEU A 272 -22.17 26.52 -3.26
CA LEU A 272 -20.86 27.07 -2.96
C LEU A 272 -20.93 28.60 -2.76
N ARG A 273 -21.55 29.34 -3.68
CA ARG A 273 -21.71 30.81 -3.55
C ARG A 273 -22.46 31.18 -2.28
N ASP A 274 -23.54 30.49 -1.96
CA ASP A 274 -24.34 30.76 -0.78
C ASP A 274 -23.55 30.44 0.52
N CYS A 275 -22.76 29.36 0.53
CA CYS A 275 -21.84 29.07 1.63
C CYS A 275 -20.77 30.17 1.80
N ARG A 276 -20.18 30.65 0.69
CA ARG A 276 -19.21 31.76 0.74
C ARG A 276 -19.84 33.05 1.26
N ASN A 277 -21.07 33.37 0.83
CA ASN A 277 -21.84 34.52 1.34
C ASN A 277 -22.15 34.41 2.84
N ALA A 278 -22.33 33.20 3.36
CA ALA A 278 -22.48 32.93 4.79
C ALA A 278 -21.15 32.94 5.57
N GLY A 279 -20.02 33.20 4.92
CA GLY A 279 -18.69 33.28 5.54
C GLY A 279 -18.01 31.91 5.76
N ILE A 280 -18.49 30.84 5.12
CA ILE A 280 -17.82 29.54 5.16
C ILE A 280 -16.60 29.60 4.23
N THR A 281 -15.40 29.39 4.77
CA THR A 281 -14.13 29.39 4.01
C THR A 281 -13.53 28.00 3.83
N ALA A 282 -14.06 26.99 4.51
CA ALA A 282 -13.59 25.61 4.41
C ALA A 282 -13.72 25.06 2.97
N PRO A 283 -12.85 24.11 2.56
CA PRO A 283 -13.01 23.38 1.32
C PRO A 283 -14.35 22.62 1.28
N ILE A 284 -15.03 22.62 0.13
CA ILE A 284 -16.31 21.93 -0.08
C ILE A 284 -16.14 20.98 -1.26
N ILE A 285 -16.11 19.68 -1.00
CA ILE A 285 -15.82 18.66 -2.00
C ILE A 285 -17.14 18.10 -2.55
N PRO A 286 -17.41 18.22 -3.86
CA PRO A 286 -18.62 17.70 -4.48
C PRO A 286 -18.68 16.17 -4.46
N GLY A 287 -19.77 15.62 -3.92
CA GLY A 287 -20.12 14.21 -3.96
C GLY A 287 -20.77 13.81 -5.30
N ILE A 288 -20.22 12.78 -5.95
CA ILE A 288 -20.60 12.31 -7.29
C ILE A 288 -20.98 10.85 -7.24
N LEU A 289 -22.17 10.52 -7.73
CA LEU A 289 -22.61 9.15 -7.89
C LEU A 289 -22.72 8.77 -9.37
N PRO A 290 -21.87 7.86 -9.87
CA PRO A 290 -22.12 7.19 -11.15
C PRO A 290 -23.34 6.29 -11.01
N ILE A 291 -24.34 6.46 -11.88
CA ILE A 291 -25.53 5.58 -11.91
C ILE A 291 -25.12 4.22 -12.47
N GLN A 292 -25.42 3.13 -11.74
CA GLN A 292 -24.95 1.78 -12.08
C GLN A 292 -26.07 0.74 -12.27
N GLY A 293 -27.34 1.14 -12.13
CA GLY A 293 -28.50 0.26 -12.30
C GLY A 293 -29.81 0.95 -11.90
N TYR A 294 -30.93 0.45 -12.42
CA TYR A 294 -32.26 1.05 -12.20
C TYR A 294 -32.68 1.04 -10.73
N ASN A 295 -32.57 -0.12 -10.08
CA ASN A 295 -32.94 -0.29 -8.67
C ASN A 295 -32.08 0.56 -7.73
N SER A 296 -30.79 0.73 -8.04
CA SER A 296 -29.89 1.59 -7.28
C SER A 296 -30.33 3.05 -7.33
N LEU A 297 -30.73 3.55 -8.51
CA LEU A 297 -31.26 4.91 -8.64
C LEU A 297 -32.57 5.06 -7.85
N ARG A 298 -33.52 4.14 -8.02
CA ARG A 298 -34.82 4.21 -7.31
C ARG A 298 -34.64 4.21 -5.79
N HIS A 299 -33.80 3.32 -5.26
CA HIS A 299 -33.53 3.25 -3.83
C HIS A 299 -32.90 4.55 -3.32
N LEU A 300 -31.99 5.13 -4.10
CA LEU A 300 -31.33 6.36 -3.74
C LEU A 300 -32.28 7.55 -3.73
N VAL A 301 -33.17 7.67 -4.72
CA VAL A 301 -34.19 8.72 -4.73
C VAL A 301 -35.10 8.62 -3.51
N GLN A 302 -35.48 7.40 -3.12
CA GLN A 302 -36.29 7.17 -1.92
C GLN A 302 -35.58 7.60 -0.63
N LEU A 303 -34.28 7.33 -0.51
CA LEU A 303 -33.50 7.67 0.70
C LEU A 303 -33.11 9.15 0.75
N SER A 304 -32.67 9.71 -0.37
CA SER A 304 -32.10 11.06 -0.42
C SER A 304 -33.14 12.16 -0.59
N LYS A 305 -34.37 11.80 -1.04
CA LYS A 305 -35.44 12.75 -1.43
C LYS A 305 -34.98 13.81 -2.44
N LEU A 306 -33.90 13.53 -3.18
CA LEU A 306 -33.32 14.47 -4.14
C LEU A 306 -34.13 14.53 -5.45
N PRO A 307 -34.26 15.72 -6.05
CA PRO A 307 -34.88 15.86 -7.36
C PRO A 307 -33.96 15.27 -8.44
N VAL A 308 -34.41 14.21 -9.13
CA VAL A 308 -33.71 13.70 -10.31
C VAL A 308 -34.19 14.44 -11.55
N PRO A 309 -33.29 15.01 -12.37
CA PRO A 309 -33.68 15.65 -13.62
C PRO A 309 -34.51 14.74 -14.52
N GLN A 310 -35.61 15.26 -15.08
CA GLN A 310 -36.53 14.48 -15.92
C GLN A 310 -35.80 13.81 -17.10
N ARG A 311 -34.81 14.48 -17.70
CA ARG A 311 -33.95 13.92 -18.75
C ARG A 311 -33.27 12.60 -18.38
N ILE A 312 -32.88 12.46 -17.11
CA ILE A 312 -32.23 11.26 -16.57
C ILE A 312 -33.28 10.18 -16.37
N LEU A 313 -34.45 10.52 -15.81
CA LEU A 313 -35.56 9.60 -15.61
C LEU A 313 -36.07 9.02 -16.93
N ASP A 314 -36.35 9.87 -17.92
CA ASP A 314 -36.87 9.47 -19.23
C ASP A 314 -35.89 8.51 -19.94
N THR A 315 -34.60 8.84 -19.90
CA THR A 315 -33.56 8.00 -20.52
C THR A 315 -33.49 6.66 -19.80
N ILE A 316 -33.43 6.66 -18.47
CA ILE A 316 -33.29 5.43 -17.68
C ILE A 316 -34.53 4.53 -17.80
N GLU A 317 -35.74 5.10 -17.82
CA GLU A 317 -36.97 4.33 -18.02
C GLU A 317 -36.98 3.60 -19.36
N SER A 318 -36.45 4.23 -20.42
CA SER A 318 -36.34 3.61 -21.75
C SER A 318 -35.35 2.43 -21.84
N ILE A 319 -34.41 2.34 -20.89
CA ILE A 319 -33.37 1.29 -20.83
C ILE A 319 -33.41 0.48 -19.53
N LYS A 320 -34.52 0.52 -18.79
CA LYS A 320 -34.62 0.00 -17.41
C LYS A 320 -34.25 -1.47 -17.24
N ASP A 321 -34.45 -2.27 -18.28
CA ASP A 321 -34.17 -3.71 -18.29
C ASP A 321 -32.76 -4.04 -18.81
N ASN A 322 -31.91 -3.03 -19.05
CA ASN A 322 -30.54 -3.19 -19.55
C ASN A 322 -29.52 -2.48 -18.63
N ASP A 323 -29.06 -3.20 -17.60
CA ASP A 323 -28.07 -2.70 -16.64
C ASP A 323 -26.75 -2.25 -17.28
N GLU A 324 -26.34 -2.84 -18.40
CA GLU A 324 -25.12 -2.42 -19.11
C GLU A 324 -25.33 -1.04 -19.76
N ALA A 325 -26.47 -0.83 -20.42
CA ALA A 325 -26.83 0.45 -21.01
C ALA A 325 -26.97 1.54 -19.93
N ILE A 326 -27.62 1.23 -18.80
CA ILE A 326 -27.76 2.17 -17.66
C ILE A 326 -26.39 2.56 -17.13
N ARG A 327 -25.48 1.60 -16.96
CA ARG A 327 -24.12 1.87 -16.48
C ARG A 327 -23.33 2.74 -17.45
N LYS A 328 -23.40 2.46 -18.76
CA LYS A 328 -22.76 3.30 -19.78
C LYS A 328 -23.30 4.73 -19.74
N PHE A 329 -24.62 4.89 -19.65
CA PHE A 329 -25.27 6.19 -19.50
C PHE A 329 -24.81 6.91 -18.22
N GLY A 330 -24.85 6.24 -17.08
CA GLY A 330 -24.42 6.81 -15.79
C GLY A 330 -22.96 7.25 -15.77
N ILE A 331 -22.06 6.50 -16.42
CA ILE A 331 -20.65 6.91 -16.59
C ILE A 331 -20.57 8.20 -17.44
N VAL A 332 -21.32 8.31 -18.53
CA VAL A 332 -21.33 9.51 -19.39
C VAL A 332 -21.86 10.72 -18.63
N GLU A 333 -22.99 10.58 -17.93
CA GLU A 333 -23.58 11.64 -17.12
C GLU A 333 -22.63 12.13 -16.04
N ALA A 334 -22.05 11.22 -15.26
CA ALA A 334 -21.07 11.56 -14.24
C ALA A 334 -19.80 12.19 -14.85
N THR A 335 -19.35 11.74 -16.02
CA THR A 335 -18.18 12.32 -16.72
C THR A 335 -18.47 13.77 -17.10
N ASN A 336 -19.65 14.06 -17.66
CA ASN A 336 -20.03 15.40 -18.07
C ASN A 336 -20.16 16.35 -16.87
N LEU A 337 -20.75 15.87 -15.77
CA LEU A 337 -20.84 16.60 -14.51
C LEU A 337 -19.44 16.93 -13.97
N CYS A 338 -18.57 15.93 -13.82
CA CYS A 338 -17.22 16.12 -13.31
C CYS A 338 -16.39 17.05 -14.20
N LYS A 339 -16.49 16.97 -15.53
CA LYS A 339 -15.78 17.88 -16.44
C LYS A 339 -16.20 19.34 -16.23
N LYS A 340 -17.49 19.61 -16.03
CA LYS A 340 -17.99 20.96 -15.73
C LYS A 340 -17.49 21.46 -14.38
N LEU A 341 -17.51 20.59 -13.36
CA LEU A 341 -17.03 20.93 -12.02
C LEU A 341 -15.52 21.21 -12.01
N LEU A 342 -14.71 20.29 -12.54
CA LEU A 342 -13.24 20.36 -12.54
C LEU A 342 -12.68 21.48 -13.42
N ALA A 343 -13.49 22.04 -14.34
CA ALA A 343 -13.13 23.23 -15.10
C ALA A 343 -13.12 24.52 -14.25
N SER A 344 -13.71 24.48 -13.04
CA SER A 344 -13.65 25.58 -12.08
C SER A 344 -12.46 25.43 -11.12
N ASP A 345 -11.77 26.53 -10.85
CA ASP A 345 -10.71 26.59 -9.83
C ASP A 345 -11.27 26.39 -8.42
N ASP A 346 -12.55 26.68 -8.20
CA ASP A 346 -13.23 26.51 -6.92
C ASP A 346 -13.49 25.05 -6.54
N VAL A 347 -13.32 24.11 -7.48
CA VAL A 347 -13.47 22.68 -7.26
C VAL A 347 -12.09 22.02 -7.22
N PRO A 348 -11.52 21.76 -6.04
CA PRO A 348 -10.17 21.21 -5.92
C PRO A 348 -10.12 19.69 -6.15
N GLY A 349 -11.26 19.01 -6.08
CA GLY A 349 -11.37 17.58 -6.31
C GLY A 349 -12.81 17.09 -6.27
N ILE A 350 -13.01 15.80 -6.48
CA ILE A 350 -14.33 15.16 -6.46
C ILE A 350 -14.34 13.98 -5.47
N HIS A 351 -15.48 13.74 -4.84
CA HIS A 351 -15.70 12.60 -3.96
C HIS A 351 -16.68 11.60 -4.62
N VAL A 352 -16.26 10.36 -4.85
CA VAL A 352 -17.04 9.40 -5.66
C VAL A 352 -17.68 8.33 -4.80
N TYR A 353 -19.02 8.26 -4.83
CA TYR A 353 -19.79 7.20 -4.21
C TYR A 353 -19.68 5.91 -5.04
N THR A 354 -18.89 4.94 -4.56
CA THR A 354 -18.55 3.76 -5.39
C THR A 354 -19.65 2.69 -5.41
N LEU A 355 -20.47 2.65 -4.36
CA LEU A 355 -21.38 1.53 -4.06
C LEU A 355 -20.65 0.17 -4.06
N ASN A 356 -19.40 0.15 -3.59
CA ASN A 356 -18.51 -1.03 -3.58
C ASN A 356 -18.27 -1.66 -4.96
N ARG A 357 -18.38 -0.88 -6.05
CA ARG A 357 -18.14 -1.31 -7.43
C ARG A 357 -17.02 -0.50 -8.07
N GLU A 358 -16.12 -1.18 -8.77
CA GLU A 358 -14.91 -0.54 -9.33
C GLU A 358 -15.06 -0.05 -10.78
N GLU A 359 -15.79 -0.79 -11.62
CA GLU A 359 -15.73 -0.61 -13.07
C GLU A 359 -16.17 0.80 -13.52
N ALA A 360 -17.30 1.28 -13.02
CA ALA A 360 -17.82 2.59 -13.37
C ALA A 360 -16.93 3.73 -12.83
N VAL A 361 -16.36 3.52 -11.64
CA VAL A 361 -15.48 4.48 -10.96
C VAL A 361 -14.18 4.65 -11.74
N VAL A 362 -13.49 3.55 -12.06
CA VAL A 362 -12.23 3.59 -12.82
C VAL A 362 -12.46 4.20 -14.21
N LYS A 363 -13.53 3.81 -14.91
CA LYS A 363 -13.86 4.39 -16.22
C LYS A 363 -14.16 5.89 -16.13
N LEU A 364 -14.87 6.34 -15.11
CA LEU A 364 -15.11 7.77 -14.85
C LEU A 364 -13.79 8.51 -14.65
N LEU A 365 -12.96 8.04 -13.71
CA LEU A 365 -11.71 8.70 -13.33
C LEU A 365 -10.72 8.78 -14.51
N LYS A 366 -10.60 7.71 -15.31
CA LYS A 366 -9.82 7.73 -16.56
C LYS A 366 -10.33 8.78 -17.55
N ARG A 367 -11.66 8.90 -17.73
CA ARG A 367 -12.27 9.87 -18.67
C ARG A 367 -12.11 11.33 -18.26
N VAL A 368 -11.94 11.61 -16.98
CA VAL A 368 -11.72 12.96 -16.45
C VAL A 368 -10.23 13.26 -16.18
N GLY A 369 -9.33 12.32 -16.49
CA GLY A 369 -7.89 12.50 -16.35
C GLY A 369 -7.36 12.48 -14.91
N LEU A 370 -8.12 11.89 -13.97
CA LEU A 370 -7.74 11.80 -12.56
C LEU A 370 -7.22 10.41 -12.14
N TRP A 371 -7.21 9.44 -13.06
CA TRP A 371 -6.68 8.10 -12.80
C TRP A 371 -5.22 8.00 -13.27
N HIS A 372 -4.30 7.87 -12.32
CA HIS A 372 -2.87 7.88 -12.60
C HIS A 372 -2.27 6.48 -12.41
N GLU A 373 -2.20 5.69 -13.48
CA GLU A 373 -1.53 4.36 -13.46
C GLU A 373 -0.01 4.45 -13.41
N GLU A 374 0.56 5.53 -13.96
CA GLU A 374 1.97 5.59 -14.35
C GLU A 374 2.79 6.62 -13.55
N SER A 375 2.18 7.54 -12.80
CA SER A 375 2.83 8.85 -12.53
C SER A 375 3.17 9.19 -11.08
N ILE A 376 3.37 8.22 -10.19
CA ILE A 376 4.08 8.49 -8.93
C ILE A 376 5.12 7.40 -8.75
N TYR A 377 6.38 7.75 -8.99
CA TYR A 377 7.53 6.88 -8.69
C TYR A 377 7.29 6.21 -7.33
N LYS A 378 7.42 4.88 -7.30
CA LYS A 378 7.36 4.16 -6.02
C LYS A 378 8.40 4.80 -5.11
N SER A 379 7.99 5.27 -3.93
CA SER A 379 8.93 5.87 -2.98
C SER A 379 9.94 4.83 -2.48
N LEU A 380 9.49 3.59 -2.32
CA LEU A 380 10.25 2.42 -1.92
C LEU A 380 9.86 1.22 -2.80
N PRO A 381 10.65 0.12 -2.84
CA PRO A 381 10.31 -1.10 -3.57
C PRO A 381 8.99 -1.76 -3.13
N TRP A 382 8.49 -1.41 -1.95
CA TRP A 382 7.24 -1.89 -1.36
C TRP A 382 6.34 -0.70 -1.00
N ARG A 383 5.02 -0.93 -0.91
CA ARG A 383 4.05 0.12 -0.54
C ARG A 383 4.13 0.42 0.97
N PRO A 384 4.40 1.68 1.37
CA PRO A 384 4.37 2.07 2.78
C PRO A 384 2.96 2.00 3.37
N SER A 385 2.88 1.85 4.70
CA SER A 385 1.62 1.99 5.42
C SER A 385 1.21 3.47 5.44
N ALA A 386 -0.09 3.76 5.37
CA ALA A 386 -0.60 5.11 5.58
C ALA A 386 -0.74 5.47 7.07
N ASN A 387 -0.47 4.51 7.97
CA ASN A 387 -0.50 4.76 9.40
C ASN A 387 0.66 5.67 9.82
N GLY A 388 0.36 6.85 10.38
CA GLY A 388 1.37 7.82 10.80
C GLY A 388 2.42 7.29 11.79
N LYS A 389 2.12 6.23 12.56
CA LYS A 389 3.11 5.57 13.43
C LYS A 389 4.25 4.89 12.65
N ARG A 390 4.03 4.55 11.39
CA ARG A 390 4.96 3.83 10.50
C ARG A 390 5.59 4.74 9.45
N ILE A 391 5.42 6.05 9.54
CA ILE A 391 5.88 6.98 8.49
C ILE A 391 7.41 6.99 8.34
N SER A 392 8.14 6.70 9.42
CA SER A 392 9.59 6.58 9.43
C SER A 392 10.10 5.22 8.96
N GLU A 393 9.21 4.25 8.74
CA GLU A 393 9.57 2.91 8.32
C GLU A 393 10.04 2.94 6.86
N ASP A 394 11.32 2.67 6.63
CA ASP A 394 11.93 2.70 5.30
C ASP A 394 12.75 1.47 4.94
N VAL A 395 12.90 0.50 5.86
CA VAL A 395 13.64 -0.75 5.66
C VAL A 395 12.88 -1.97 6.21
N ARG A 396 12.84 -3.06 5.42
CA ARG A 396 12.18 -4.33 5.77
C ARG A 396 13.04 -5.56 5.43
N PRO A 397 12.85 -6.69 6.13
CA PRO A 397 13.37 -7.97 5.69
C PRO A 397 12.65 -8.43 4.41
N ILE A 398 13.39 -9.01 3.47
CA ILE A 398 12.87 -9.41 2.15
C ILE A 398 11.82 -10.54 2.21
N PHE A 399 11.80 -11.32 3.29
CA PHE A 399 11.03 -12.57 3.41
C PHE A 399 9.51 -12.40 3.22
N TRP A 400 8.97 -11.25 3.64
CA TRP A 400 7.54 -10.95 3.50
C TRP A 400 7.21 -10.11 2.25
N ALA A 401 8.08 -10.06 1.24
CA ALA A 401 7.84 -9.28 0.01
C ALA A 401 6.50 -9.63 -0.65
N SER A 402 6.16 -10.93 -0.74
CA SER A 402 4.88 -11.43 -1.28
C SER A 402 3.75 -11.48 -0.24
N ARG A 403 4.03 -11.10 1.02
CA ARG A 403 3.08 -11.16 2.14
C ARG A 403 3.14 -9.89 3.01
N PRO A 404 3.08 -8.68 2.44
CA PRO A 404 3.29 -7.43 3.17
C PRO A 404 2.28 -7.22 4.29
N LYS A 405 1.04 -7.70 4.12
CA LYS A 405 -0.01 -7.63 5.15
C LYS A 405 0.32 -8.46 6.39
N SER A 406 0.97 -9.61 6.20
CA SER A 406 1.42 -10.47 7.30
C SER A 406 2.53 -9.79 8.10
N TYR A 407 3.50 -9.20 7.41
CA TYR A 407 4.54 -8.39 8.04
C TYR A 407 3.95 -7.26 8.88
N VAL A 408 3.09 -6.42 8.28
CA VAL A 408 2.47 -5.29 8.99
C VAL A 408 1.71 -5.74 10.23
N HIS A 409 1.02 -6.88 10.16
CA HIS A 409 0.30 -7.45 11.29
C HIS A 409 1.27 -7.88 12.41
N ARG A 410 2.33 -8.63 12.07
CA ARG A 410 3.33 -9.11 13.04
C ARG A 410 4.08 -7.99 13.74
N THR A 411 4.28 -6.87 13.06
CA THR A 411 4.98 -5.70 13.60
C THR A 411 4.02 -4.62 14.10
N MET A 412 2.69 -4.83 14.14
CA MET A 412 1.72 -3.75 14.41
C MET A 412 1.81 -3.18 15.83
N MET A 413 2.36 -3.96 16.76
CA MET A 413 2.51 -3.61 18.16
C MET A 413 3.89 -3.03 18.50
N TRP A 414 4.75 -2.82 17.50
CA TRP A 414 6.03 -2.16 17.72
C TRP A 414 5.83 -0.68 18.08
N ASP A 415 6.62 -0.20 19.04
CA ASP A 415 6.63 1.19 19.48
C ASP A 415 7.37 2.08 18.47
N GLU A 416 8.48 1.59 17.94
CA GLU A 416 9.31 2.25 16.92
C GLU A 416 9.54 1.34 15.71
N TYR A 417 9.71 1.94 14.54
CA TYR A 417 9.92 1.23 13.28
C TYR A 417 11.30 1.56 12.70
N PRO A 418 12.02 0.56 12.13
CA PRO A 418 13.35 0.75 11.57
C PRO A 418 13.41 1.87 10.51
N ASN A 419 14.40 2.75 10.66
CA ASN A 419 14.70 3.87 9.78
C ASN A 419 16.18 3.86 9.40
N GLY A 420 16.49 3.99 8.11
CA GLY A 420 17.83 4.02 7.54
C GLY A 420 18.53 2.65 7.55
N ARG A 421 18.88 2.13 8.73
CA ARG A 421 19.47 0.80 8.89
C ARG A 421 18.57 -0.12 9.69
N TRP A 422 18.48 -1.38 9.27
CA TRP A 422 17.90 -2.42 10.13
C TRP A 422 18.82 -2.57 11.35
N GLY A 423 18.29 -2.21 12.53
CA GLY A 423 19.04 -2.22 13.79
C GLY A 423 19.48 -3.62 14.20
N SER A 424 20.41 -3.70 15.16
CA SER A 424 20.80 -4.96 15.80
C SER A 424 19.55 -5.64 16.35
N SER A 425 19.35 -6.92 16.02
CA SER A 425 18.11 -7.72 16.13
C SER A 425 17.60 -7.97 17.58
N ALA A 426 18.01 -7.15 18.55
CA ALA A 426 17.58 -7.17 19.95
C ALA A 426 16.32 -6.30 20.23
N SER A 427 15.70 -5.71 19.20
CA SER A 427 14.45 -4.93 19.30
C SER A 427 13.21 -5.83 19.11
N PRO A 428 12.00 -5.41 19.54
CA PRO A 428 10.94 -6.30 20.04
C PRO A 428 10.58 -7.44 19.08
N ALA A 429 10.53 -8.65 19.64
CA ALA A 429 10.20 -9.89 18.94
C ALA A 429 8.99 -9.72 18.00
N PHE A 430 9.08 -10.26 16.79
CA PHE A 430 7.93 -10.35 15.89
C PHE A 430 6.77 -11.01 16.64
N GLY A 431 5.58 -10.42 16.57
CA GLY A 431 4.40 -11.02 17.19
C GLY A 431 4.11 -12.41 16.59
N GLU A 432 3.66 -13.35 17.42
CA GLU A 432 3.18 -14.65 16.95
C GLU A 432 1.95 -14.46 16.07
N LEU A 433 1.92 -15.11 14.90
CA LEU A 433 0.76 -15.16 14.04
C LEU A 433 -0.17 -16.30 14.51
N LYS A 434 -0.90 -16.06 15.61
CA LYS A 434 -1.80 -17.07 16.22
C LYS A 434 -3.04 -17.35 15.35
N ASP A 435 -3.46 -16.37 14.54
CA ASP A 435 -4.69 -16.43 13.76
C ASP A 435 -4.42 -16.35 12.24
N TYR A 436 -4.08 -17.49 11.61
CA TYR A 436 -4.07 -17.59 10.13
C TYR A 436 -5.45 -17.33 9.48
N HIS A 437 -6.50 -17.21 10.29
CA HIS A 437 -7.86 -16.88 9.90
C HIS A 437 -8.16 -15.39 9.81
N ILE A 438 -7.17 -14.52 10.06
CA ILE A 438 -7.28 -13.10 9.82
C ILE A 438 -7.72 -12.84 8.37
N PHE A 439 -8.88 -12.21 8.20
CA PHE A 439 -9.56 -12.15 6.90
C PHE A 439 -8.75 -11.43 5.81
N TYR A 440 -7.93 -10.43 6.17
CA TYR A 440 -7.05 -9.73 5.23
C TYR A 440 -5.79 -10.53 4.85
N LEU A 441 -5.55 -11.69 5.47
CA LEU A 441 -4.48 -12.63 5.12
C LEU A 441 -4.99 -13.89 4.37
N LYS A 442 -6.31 -14.05 4.25
CA LYS A 442 -6.91 -15.19 3.55
C LYS A 442 -6.66 -15.11 2.04
N ASN A 443 -6.46 -16.27 1.43
CA ASN A 443 -6.50 -16.40 -0.03
C ASN A 443 -7.93 -16.05 -0.51
N THR A 444 -8.03 -15.28 -1.57
CA THR A 444 -9.29 -14.92 -2.22
C THR A 444 -9.91 -16.10 -2.98
N SER A 445 -9.08 -17.07 -3.38
CA SER A 445 -9.49 -18.24 -4.16
C SER A 445 -10.27 -19.24 -3.31
N LYS A 446 -11.28 -19.87 -3.91
CA LYS A 446 -12.07 -20.92 -3.24
C LYS A 446 -11.31 -22.25 -3.21
N LYS A 447 -11.68 -23.12 -2.27
CA LYS A 447 -11.10 -24.47 -2.14
C LYS A 447 -11.06 -25.24 -3.47
N ASP A 448 -12.15 -25.23 -4.24
CA ASP A 448 -12.23 -25.97 -5.50
C ASP A 448 -11.31 -25.39 -6.59
N GLU A 449 -11.09 -24.07 -6.59
CA GLU A 449 -10.15 -23.42 -7.50
C GLU A 449 -8.71 -23.77 -7.12
N LEU A 450 -8.39 -23.77 -5.82
CA LEU A 450 -7.09 -24.19 -5.31
C LEU A 450 -6.79 -25.65 -5.64
N LEU A 451 -7.76 -26.57 -5.48
CA LEU A 451 -7.59 -27.98 -5.85
C LEU A 451 -7.32 -28.15 -7.36
N LYS A 452 -7.98 -27.37 -8.22
CA LYS A 452 -7.72 -27.40 -9.67
C LYS A 452 -6.31 -26.91 -10.01
N MET A 453 -5.85 -25.84 -9.34
CA MET A 453 -4.52 -25.28 -9.58
C MET A 453 -3.41 -26.16 -9.00
N TRP A 454 -3.56 -26.62 -7.76
CA TRP A 454 -2.51 -27.31 -6.99
C TRP A 454 -2.59 -28.83 -7.06
N GLY A 455 -3.53 -29.36 -7.83
CA GLY A 455 -3.75 -30.79 -8.05
C GLY A 455 -4.86 -31.36 -7.17
N GLU A 456 -5.83 -32.02 -7.79
CA GLU A 456 -6.90 -32.70 -7.03
C GLU A 456 -6.37 -33.94 -6.29
N LYS A 457 -5.28 -34.53 -6.80
CA LYS A 457 -4.55 -35.65 -6.20
C LYS A 457 -3.05 -35.45 -6.37
N LEU A 458 -2.29 -35.74 -5.33
CA LEU A 458 -0.83 -35.77 -5.35
C LEU A 458 -0.36 -37.20 -5.06
N GLU A 459 0.36 -37.78 -6.00
CA GLU A 459 0.85 -39.16 -5.94
C GLU A 459 2.29 -39.24 -5.43
N SER A 460 3.09 -38.18 -5.65
CA SER A 460 4.49 -38.08 -5.24
C SER A 460 4.93 -36.63 -5.07
N VAL A 461 6.18 -36.42 -4.63
CA VAL A 461 6.74 -35.07 -4.42
C VAL A 461 6.98 -34.33 -5.74
N GLU A 462 7.19 -35.07 -6.84
CA GLU A 462 7.35 -34.52 -8.18
C GLU A 462 6.09 -33.80 -8.67
N ASP A 463 4.90 -34.21 -8.21
CA ASP A 463 3.67 -33.47 -8.48
C ASP A 463 3.72 -32.07 -7.85
N VAL A 464 4.35 -31.93 -6.68
CA VAL A 464 4.57 -30.61 -6.06
C VAL A 464 5.54 -29.79 -6.90
N TYR A 465 6.60 -30.40 -7.43
CA TYR A 465 7.59 -29.72 -8.27
C TYR A 465 6.95 -29.16 -9.55
N GLU A 466 6.05 -29.93 -10.15
CA GLU A 466 5.26 -29.53 -11.31
C GLU A 466 4.44 -28.26 -11.01
N ILE A 467 3.78 -28.17 -9.85
CA ILE A 467 2.97 -26.99 -9.50
C ILE A 467 3.83 -25.73 -9.39
N PHE A 468 5.00 -25.80 -8.75
CA PHE A 468 5.92 -24.66 -8.68
C PHE A 468 6.46 -24.29 -10.07
N THR A 469 6.76 -25.28 -10.90
CA THR A 469 7.22 -25.07 -12.28
C THR A 469 6.14 -24.41 -13.14
N CYS A 470 4.88 -24.84 -13.02
CA CYS A 470 3.73 -24.26 -13.72
C CYS A 470 3.46 -22.82 -13.29
N PHE A 471 3.59 -22.52 -11.98
CA PHE A 471 3.43 -21.17 -11.46
C PHE A 471 4.43 -20.20 -12.09
N VAL A 472 5.70 -20.59 -12.18
CA VAL A 472 6.75 -19.74 -12.76
C VAL A 472 6.64 -19.65 -14.29
N SER A 473 6.46 -20.79 -14.97
CA SER A 473 6.39 -20.86 -16.43
C SER A 473 5.13 -20.20 -16.99
N GLY A 474 4.03 -20.22 -16.24
CA GLY A 474 2.69 -19.81 -16.69
C GLY A 474 1.99 -20.88 -17.55
N GLU A 475 2.61 -22.05 -17.69
CA GLU A 475 2.01 -23.21 -18.36
C GLU A 475 0.89 -23.83 -17.51
N ARG A 476 0.10 -24.70 -18.15
CA ARG A 476 -0.96 -25.44 -17.47
C ARG A 476 -0.39 -26.68 -16.79
N ASN A 477 -0.89 -26.99 -15.61
CA ASN A 477 -0.62 -28.26 -14.93
C ASN A 477 -1.18 -29.45 -15.73
N LYS A 478 -0.86 -30.67 -15.30
CA LYS A 478 -1.32 -31.93 -15.90
C LYS A 478 -2.84 -32.10 -15.97
N TYR A 479 -3.59 -31.29 -15.24
CA TYR A 479 -5.06 -31.25 -15.24
C TYR A 479 -5.63 -30.16 -16.18
N GLY A 480 -4.78 -29.41 -16.89
CA GLY A 480 -5.18 -28.37 -17.84
C GLY A 480 -5.49 -27.02 -17.22
N TYR A 481 -5.14 -26.79 -15.96
CA TYR A 481 -5.37 -25.51 -15.25
C TYR A 481 -4.09 -24.70 -15.11
N LYS A 482 -4.20 -23.38 -15.26
CA LYS A 482 -3.09 -22.47 -14.99
C LYS A 482 -2.89 -22.34 -13.48
N VAL A 483 -1.65 -22.27 -13.03
CA VAL A 483 -1.31 -22.06 -11.61
C VAL A 483 -1.01 -20.58 -11.41
N ASP A 484 -1.98 -19.82 -10.90
CA ASP A 484 -1.86 -18.37 -10.74
C ASP A 484 -1.47 -17.93 -9.31
N ALA A 485 -1.37 -18.88 -8.37
CA ALA A 485 -1.00 -18.62 -6.99
C ALA A 485 -0.31 -19.83 -6.35
N LEU A 486 0.48 -19.58 -5.31
CA LEU A 486 1.06 -20.55 -4.39
C LEU A 486 0.72 -20.14 -2.95
N PRO A 487 0.87 -21.02 -1.93
CA PRO A 487 0.63 -20.64 -0.53
C PRO A 487 1.37 -19.37 -0.07
N TRP A 488 2.57 -19.10 -0.62
CA TRP A 488 3.40 -17.94 -0.28
C TRP A 488 3.13 -16.70 -1.15
N SER A 489 2.45 -16.86 -2.31
CA SER A 489 2.20 -15.77 -3.26
C SER A 489 0.81 -15.88 -3.87
N ASN A 490 -0.04 -14.90 -3.60
CA ASN A 490 -1.40 -14.81 -4.17
C ASN A 490 -1.49 -13.92 -5.41
N ASP A 491 -0.42 -13.20 -5.73
CA ASP A 491 -0.34 -12.28 -6.86
C ASP A 491 0.44 -12.90 -8.02
N ALA A 492 0.23 -12.35 -9.22
CA ALA A 492 1.05 -12.67 -10.39
C ALA A 492 2.53 -12.32 -10.13
N LEU A 493 3.43 -12.98 -10.87
CA LEU A 493 4.86 -12.72 -10.77
C LEU A 493 5.18 -11.24 -10.97
N ALA A 494 6.07 -10.71 -10.14
CA ALA A 494 6.61 -9.37 -10.32
C ALA A 494 7.35 -9.28 -11.67
N LEU A 495 7.35 -8.09 -12.28
CA LEU A 495 8.00 -7.88 -13.58
C LEU A 495 9.50 -8.22 -13.55
N GLU A 496 10.17 -8.02 -12.41
CA GLU A 496 11.59 -8.37 -12.24
C GLU A 496 11.85 -9.89 -12.35
N THR A 497 10.89 -10.73 -11.94
CA THR A 497 11.02 -12.19 -12.02
C THR A 497 11.15 -12.66 -13.47
N LEU A 498 10.64 -11.91 -14.44
CA LEU A 498 10.73 -12.24 -15.87
C LEU A 498 12.18 -12.33 -16.37
N PHE A 499 13.12 -11.62 -15.73
CA PHE A 499 14.55 -11.63 -16.08
C PHE A 499 15.25 -12.96 -15.71
N ILE A 500 14.69 -13.70 -14.75
CA ILE A 500 15.26 -14.96 -14.23
C ILE A 500 14.29 -16.14 -14.36
N LYS A 501 13.16 -15.95 -15.06
CA LYS A 501 12.07 -16.91 -15.20
C LYS A 501 12.53 -18.30 -15.65
N LYS A 502 13.35 -18.39 -16.70
CA LYS A 502 13.83 -19.68 -17.23
C LYS A 502 14.70 -20.44 -16.22
N SER A 503 15.56 -19.73 -15.49
CA SER A 503 16.39 -20.33 -14.45
C SER A 503 15.53 -20.85 -13.31
N LEU A 504 14.55 -20.05 -12.87
CA LEU A 504 13.59 -20.46 -11.84
C LEU A 504 12.78 -21.68 -12.27
N GLU A 505 12.24 -21.69 -13.49
CA GLU A 505 11.51 -22.83 -14.05
C GLU A 505 12.36 -24.11 -14.01
N TYR A 506 13.61 -24.03 -14.47
CA TYR A 506 14.54 -25.15 -14.48
C TYR A 506 14.78 -25.71 -13.07
N ILE A 507 15.13 -24.87 -12.10
CA ILE A 507 15.46 -25.36 -10.75
C ILE A 507 14.23 -25.89 -10.01
N ASN A 508 13.05 -25.31 -10.21
CA ASN A 508 11.79 -25.83 -9.65
C ASN A 508 11.45 -27.21 -10.22
N SER A 509 11.65 -27.41 -11.53
CA SER A 509 11.45 -28.72 -12.17
C SER A 509 12.38 -29.81 -11.61
N LYS A 510 13.50 -29.37 -11.03
CA LYS A 510 14.50 -30.23 -10.38
C LYS A 510 14.31 -30.32 -8.89
N GLY A 511 13.24 -29.78 -8.29
CA GLY A 511 12.95 -29.92 -6.86
C GLY A 511 13.59 -28.87 -5.94
N ILE A 512 14.05 -27.73 -6.49
CA ILE A 512 14.42 -26.53 -5.73
C ILE A 512 13.20 -25.60 -5.72
N LEU A 513 12.39 -25.67 -4.67
CA LEU A 513 11.03 -25.10 -4.65
C LEU A 513 11.05 -23.64 -4.20
N THR A 514 11.18 -22.72 -5.15
CA THR A 514 11.40 -21.30 -4.88
C THR A 514 10.13 -20.58 -4.44
N ILE A 515 10.24 -19.78 -3.39
CA ILE A 515 9.14 -18.96 -2.86
C ILE A 515 9.40 -17.45 -2.91
N ASN A 516 10.66 -17.03 -3.08
CA ASN A 516 11.06 -15.63 -3.21
C ASN A 516 12.36 -15.53 -4.01
N SER A 517 12.52 -14.44 -4.77
CA SER A 517 13.69 -14.21 -5.61
C SER A 517 13.76 -12.76 -6.07
N GLN A 518 14.98 -12.23 -6.26
CA GLN A 518 15.20 -10.99 -7.01
C GLN A 518 16.49 -11.12 -7.85
N PRO A 519 16.55 -10.55 -9.07
CA PRO A 519 17.77 -10.51 -9.86
C PRO A 519 18.79 -9.52 -9.29
N ASN A 520 20.05 -9.59 -9.73
CA ASN A 520 21.00 -8.51 -9.44
C ASN A 520 20.74 -7.31 -10.36
N VAL A 521 20.94 -6.12 -9.80
CA VAL A 521 20.82 -4.84 -10.51
C VAL A 521 22.03 -3.99 -10.18
N ASN A 522 22.67 -3.47 -11.23
CA ASN A 522 23.87 -2.65 -11.11
C ASN A 522 23.64 -1.28 -11.74
N ALA A 523 23.41 -0.28 -10.88
CA ALA A 523 23.28 1.14 -11.26
C ALA A 523 22.26 1.40 -12.37
N LEU A 524 21.06 0.82 -12.29
CA LEU A 524 19.97 1.20 -13.19
C LEU A 524 19.39 2.56 -12.78
N PRO A 525 18.89 3.38 -13.74
CA PRO A 525 18.20 4.61 -13.40
C PRO A 525 17.04 4.36 -12.44
N SER A 526 16.86 5.24 -11.46
CA SER A 526 15.74 5.15 -10.49
C SER A 526 14.36 5.31 -11.14
N THR A 527 14.30 5.72 -12.41
CA THR A 527 13.09 5.80 -13.23
C THR A 527 12.89 4.58 -14.12
N HIS A 528 13.70 3.53 -13.98
CA HIS A 528 13.57 2.31 -14.77
C HIS A 528 12.20 1.66 -14.55
N GLU A 529 11.51 1.24 -15.61
CA GLU A 529 10.11 0.79 -15.56
C GLU A 529 9.88 -0.40 -14.61
N VAL A 530 10.82 -1.34 -14.57
CA VAL A 530 10.76 -2.53 -13.71
C VAL A 530 11.34 -2.31 -12.31
N PHE A 531 12.59 -1.82 -12.23
CA PHE A 531 13.37 -1.76 -11.00
C PHE A 531 13.36 -0.39 -10.30
N GLY A 532 12.84 0.65 -10.94
CA GLY A 532 12.95 2.04 -10.48
C GLY A 532 12.10 2.36 -9.25
N TRP A 533 12.69 3.09 -8.30
CA TRP A 533 12.04 3.66 -7.11
C TRP A 533 12.86 4.83 -6.56
N GLY A 534 12.29 5.60 -5.63
CA GLY A 534 12.97 6.67 -4.88
C GLY A 534 13.00 8.06 -5.55
N GLY A 535 12.33 8.20 -6.70
CA GLY A 535 12.22 9.46 -7.45
C GLY A 535 13.25 9.57 -8.58
N PRO A 536 13.21 10.64 -9.39
CA PRO A 536 14.03 10.76 -10.59
C PRO A 536 15.52 11.05 -10.30
N ASN A 537 16.36 10.84 -11.32
CA ASN A 537 17.80 11.18 -11.34
C ASN A 537 18.71 10.41 -10.36
N GLY A 538 18.20 9.35 -9.73
CA GLY A 538 18.99 8.45 -8.90
C GLY A 538 19.39 7.17 -9.62
N TYR A 539 20.07 6.29 -8.87
CA TYR A 539 20.45 4.95 -9.31
C TYR A 539 20.07 3.92 -8.26
N VAL A 540 19.54 2.78 -8.71
CA VAL A 540 19.11 1.66 -7.87
C VAL A 540 19.99 0.44 -8.09
N TYR A 541 20.11 -0.38 -7.05
CA TYR A 541 21.00 -1.53 -6.98
C TYR A 541 20.30 -2.69 -6.24
N GLN A 542 20.60 -3.92 -6.66
CA GLN A 542 20.13 -5.15 -6.04
C GLN A 542 21.23 -6.22 -6.06
N LYS A 543 21.41 -6.94 -4.95
CA LYS A 543 22.09 -8.24 -4.93
C LYS A 543 21.11 -9.32 -5.41
N ALA A 544 21.60 -10.34 -6.11
CA ALA A 544 20.75 -11.48 -6.45
C ALA A 544 20.37 -12.26 -5.19
N TYR A 545 19.10 -12.64 -5.09
CA TYR A 545 18.54 -13.34 -3.94
C TYR A 545 17.71 -14.53 -4.40
N LEU A 546 17.79 -15.64 -3.67
CA LEU A 546 16.94 -16.80 -3.87
C LEU A 546 16.53 -17.41 -2.52
N GLU A 547 15.25 -17.74 -2.40
CA GLU A 547 14.68 -18.42 -1.24
C GLU A 547 13.84 -19.62 -1.69
N PHE A 548 14.11 -20.80 -1.11
CA PHE A 548 13.50 -22.04 -1.57
C PHE A 548 13.44 -23.13 -0.49
N PHE A 549 12.52 -24.08 -0.69
CA PHE A 549 12.53 -25.35 0.02
C PHE A 549 13.31 -26.41 -0.79
N ILE A 550 14.15 -27.19 -0.11
CA ILE A 550 14.93 -28.31 -0.67
C ILE A 550 14.89 -29.49 0.30
N SER A 551 14.94 -30.73 -0.19
CA SER A 551 15.02 -31.89 0.72
C SER A 551 16.30 -31.87 1.55
N ALA A 552 16.23 -32.34 2.79
CA ALA A 552 17.36 -32.35 3.72
C ALA A 552 18.55 -33.19 3.19
N GLU A 553 18.29 -34.23 2.40
CA GLU A 553 19.33 -35.01 1.73
C GLU A 553 20.09 -34.17 0.71
N ARG A 554 19.37 -33.46 -0.17
CA ARG A 554 19.99 -32.62 -1.20
C ARG A 554 20.66 -31.39 -0.61
N PHE A 555 20.13 -30.87 0.50
CA PHE A 555 20.78 -29.81 1.26
C PHE A 555 22.18 -30.22 1.75
N LYS A 556 22.38 -31.48 2.16
CA LYS A 556 23.73 -31.98 2.53
C LYS A 556 24.69 -31.91 1.34
N THR A 557 24.25 -32.29 0.14
CA THR A 557 25.05 -32.16 -1.07
C THR A 557 25.31 -30.69 -1.41
N LEU A 558 24.34 -29.80 -1.20
CA LEU A 558 24.53 -28.35 -1.40
C LEU A 558 25.63 -27.79 -0.48
N LEU A 559 25.73 -28.26 0.76
CA LEU A 559 26.82 -27.89 1.69
C LEU A 559 28.21 -28.32 1.21
N GLU A 560 28.32 -29.36 0.37
CA GLU A 560 29.59 -29.76 -0.26
C GLU A 560 30.00 -28.78 -1.38
N VAL A 561 29.03 -28.14 -2.03
CA VAL A 561 29.25 -27.24 -3.17
C VAL A 561 29.52 -25.80 -2.73
N LEU A 562 28.81 -25.31 -1.71
CA LEU A 562 28.88 -23.92 -1.23
C LEU A 562 30.29 -23.39 -0.92
N PRO A 563 31.24 -24.18 -0.36
CA PRO A 563 32.61 -23.72 -0.13
C PRO A 563 33.35 -23.25 -1.38
N ASN A 564 32.93 -23.68 -2.58
CA ASN A 564 33.52 -23.23 -3.85
C ASN A 564 33.09 -21.80 -4.24
N PHE A 565 32.11 -21.22 -3.54
CA PHE A 565 31.49 -19.94 -3.87
C PHE A 565 31.53 -18.97 -2.67
N PRO A 566 32.70 -18.39 -2.33
CA PRO A 566 32.89 -17.58 -1.13
C PRO A 566 32.10 -16.26 -1.11
N MET A 567 31.57 -15.83 -2.27
CA MET A 567 30.73 -14.62 -2.39
C MET A 567 29.26 -14.87 -2.03
N ILE A 568 28.87 -16.12 -1.76
CA ILE A 568 27.50 -16.47 -1.38
C ILE A 568 27.35 -16.42 0.13
N ASN A 569 26.39 -15.63 0.62
CA ASN A 569 25.85 -15.82 1.96
C ASN A 569 24.63 -16.73 1.90
N TYR A 570 24.48 -17.62 2.87
CA TYR A 570 23.32 -18.49 2.99
C TYR A 570 22.91 -18.70 4.45
N HIS A 571 21.62 -18.94 4.66
CA HIS A 571 21.06 -19.41 5.93
C HIS A 571 19.96 -20.44 5.65
N ALA A 572 20.04 -21.57 6.32
CA ALA A 572 19.17 -22.71 6.14
C ALA A 572 18.59 -23.18 7.48
N LEU A 573 17.27 -23.41 7.50
CA LEU A 573 16.52 -23.84 8.67
C LEU A 573 15.47 -24.91 8.32
N ASP A 574 15.37 -25.98 9.11
CA ASP A 574 14.21 -26.88 9.10
C ASP A 574 13.19 -26.50 10.18
N LEU A 575 11.99 -27.07 10.12
CA LEU A 575 10.90 -26.71 11.05
C LEU A 575 11.26 -26.97 12.52
N SER A 576 11.95 -28.07 12.83
CA SER A 576 12.38 -28.43 14.18
C SER A 576 13.65 -27.70 14.63
N GLU A 577 14.28 -26.93 13.75
CA GLU A 577 15.59 -26.30 13.93
C GLU A 577 16.72 -27.29 14.25
N SER A 578 16.55 -28.54 13.86
CA SER A 578 17.63 -29.55 13.89
C SER A 578 18.72 -29.24 12.86
N ILE A 579 18.34 -28.56 11.78
CA ILE A 579 19.22 -27.93 10.82
C ILE A 579 19.07 -26.42 11.01
N ASN A 580 20.12 -25.77 11.48
CA ASN A 580 20.25 -24.31 11.52
C ASN A 580 21.69 -23.95 11.15
N VAL A 581 21.93 -23.72 9.86
CA VAL A 581 23.28 -23.50 9.31
C VAL A 581 23.31 -22.18 8.58
N SER A 582 24.25 -21.32 8.93
CA SER A 582 24.53 -20.04 8.28
C SER A 582 26.03 -19.86 8.15
N ASN A 583 26.47 -19.18 7.09
CA ASN A 583 27.86 -18.70 6.97
C ASN A 583 27.99 -17.19 7.26
N SER A 584 26.93 -16.58 7.81
CA SER A 584 26.83 -15.14 8.10
C SER A 584 26.69 -14.90 9.60
N ASP A 585 27.10 -13.74 10.09
CA ASP A 585 26.84 -13.33 11.47
C ASP A 585 25.33 -13.29 11.74
N HIS A 586 24.87 -14.05 12.73
CA HIS A 586 23.46 -14.17 13.10
C HIS A 586 22.83 -12.86 13.59
N HIS A 587 23.63 -11.83 13.87
CA HIS A 587 23.16 -10.54 14.38
C HIS A 587 23.34 -9.38 13.39
N GLN A 588 23.89 -9.64 12.19
CA GLN A 588 24.13 -8.60 11.19
C GLN A 588 23.27 -8.82 9.94
N PRO A 589 22.36 -7.88 9.62
CA PRO A 589 21.60 -7.90 8.38
C PRO A 589 22.49 -7.63 7.16
N ILE A 590 22.15 -8.26 6.05
CA ILE A 590 22.78 -8.03 4.74
C ILE A 590 21.86 -7.14 3.91
N ALA A 591 22.29 -5.94 3.55
CA ALA A 591 21.56 -5.10 2.60
C ALA A 591 21.57 -5.74 1.21
N VAL A 592 20.38 -5.88 0.61
CA VAL A 592 20.19 -6.53 -0.71
C VAL A 592 19.56 -5.62 -1.74
N THR A 593 18.91 -4.52 -1.34
CA THR A 593 18.39 -3.48 -2.26
C THR A 593 18.70 -2.11 -1.69
N TRP A 594 19.30 -1.23 -2.50
CA TRP A 594 19.62 0.14 -2.10
C TRP A 594 19.57 1.11 -3.28
N GLY A 595 19.52 2.40 -2.97
CA GLY A 595 19.45 3.48 -3.95
C GLY A 595 20.26 4.69 -3.52
N VAL A 596 20.85 5.35 -4.52
CA VAL A 596 21.63 6.59 -4.36
C VAL A 596 20.92 7.68 -5.14
N PHE A 597 20.55 8.77 -4.45
CA PHE A 597 19.71 9.83 -4.99
C PHE A 597 20.38 11.20 -4.83
N PRO A 598 20.24 12.13 -5.79
CA PRO A 598 20.81 13.47 -5.67
C PRO A 598 20.29 14.20 -4.43
N GLY A 599 21.21 14.76 -3.65
CA GLY A 599 20.88 15.59 -2.47
C GLY A 599 20.26 14.82 -1.30
N ARG A 600 20.41 13.49 -1.23
CA ARG A 600 19.89 12.65 -0.15
C ARG A 600 20.92 11.61 0.29
N GLU A 601 20.77 11.11 1.51
CA GLU A 601 21.51 9.95 1.97
C GLU A 601 21.07 8.66 1.24
N ILE A 602 21.89 7.60 1.38
CA ILE A 602 21.60 6.30 0.78
C ILE A 602 20.40 5.68 1.47
N LEU A 603 19.45 5.19 0.68
CA LEU A 603 18.33 4.39 1.16
C LEU A 603 18.61 2.91 0.90
N GLN A 604 18.38 2.05 1.90
CA GLN A 604 18.58 0.60 1.79
C GLN A 604 17.34 -0.18 2.27
N PRO A 605 16.24 -0.14 1.50
CA PRO A 605 14.92 -0.54 1.97
C PRO A 605 14.69 -2.03 2.14
N THR A 606 15.66 -2.87 1.78
CA THR A 606 15.52 -4.33 1.82
C THR A 606 16.79 -5.00 2.31
N VAL A 607 16.62 -5.86 3.33
CA VAL A 607 17.69 -6.61 3.97
C VAL A 607 17.36 -8.10 4.08
N VAL A 608 18.39 -8.93 4.26
CA VAL A 608 18.30 -10.30 4.73
C VAL A 608 18.81 -10.32 6.16
N ASP A 609 17.94 -10.60 7.12
CA ASP A 609 18.25 -10.62 8.55
C ASP A 609 18.05 -12.04 9.12
N PRO A 610 19.10 -12.70 9.67
CA PRO A 610 19.00 -14.07 10.17
C PRO A 610 17.97 -14.26 11.30
N THR A 611 17.79 -13.24 12.15
CA THR A 611 16.79 -13.29 13.23
C THR A 611 15.38 -13.21 12.68
N SER A 612 15.10 -12.28 11.76
CA SER A 612 13.82 -12.21 11.06
C SER A 612 13.51 -13.50 10.28
N PHE A 613 14.53 -14.16 9.74
CA PHE A 613 14.38 -15.42 9.01
C PHE A 613 13.86 -16.56 9.88
N SER A 614 14.26 -16.65 11.16
CA SER A 614 13.73 -17.67 12.06
C SER A 614 12.24 -17.48 12.38
N TYR A 615 11.78 -16.23 12.53
CA TYR A 615 10.35 -15.93 12.69
C TYR A 615 9.54 -16.16 11.40
N TRP A 616 10.14 -15.85 10.25
CA TRP A 616 9.52 -16.10 8.96
C TRP A 616 9.35 -17.59 8.67
N LYS A 617 10.37 -18.40 8.98
CA LYS A 617 10.34 -19.87 8.82
C LYS A 617 9.05 -20.49 9.35
N ASP A 618 8.62 -20.10 10.56
CA ASP A 618 7.44 -20.67 11.17
C ASP A 618 6.18 -20.41 10.33
N GLU A 619 6.03 -19.21 9.77
CA GLU A 619 4.96 -18.90 8.83
C GLU A 619 5.13 -19.65 7.51
N ALA A 620 6.34 -19.65 6.94
CA ALA A 620 6.65 -20.30 5.68
C ALA A 620 6.31 -21.80 5.71
N PHE A 621 6.65 -22.50 6.79
CA PHE A 621 6.30 -23.90 7.00
C PHE A 621 4.81 -24.10 7.32
N ALA A 622 4.20 -23.21 8.12
CA ALA A 622 2.78 -23.31 8.44
C ALA A 622 1.89 -23.18 7.19
N LEU A 623 2.30 -22.42 6.18
CA LEU A 623 1.56 -22.25 4.92
C LEU A 623 1.40 -23.56 4.13
N TRP A 624 2.39 -24.47 4.18
CA TRP A 624 2.26 -25.81 3.59
C TRP A 624 1.04 -26.55 4.17
N THR A 625 0.90 -26.53 5.49
CA THR A 625 -0.19 -27.25 6.18
C THR A 625 -1.51 -26.50 6.04
N ASN A 626 -1.50 -25.22 6.41
CA ASN A 626 -2.71 -24.42 6.59
C ASN A 626 -3.40 -24.10 5.27
N GLN A 627 -2.65 -23.91 4.18
CA GLN A 627 -3.23 -23.61 2.87
C GLN A 627 -3.29 -24.81 1.94
N TRP A 628 -2.27 -25.68 1.91
CA TRP A 628 -2.20 -26.75 0.92
C TRP A 628 -2.67 -28.11 1.46
N ALA A 629 -2.08 -28.59 2.56
CA ALA A 629 -2.40 -29.92 3.10
C ALA A 629 -3.87 -30.03 3.52
N ASN A 630 -4.43 -28.97 4.11
CA ASN A 630 -5.82 -28.90 4.57
C ASN A 630 -6.87 -28.90 3.43
N LEU A 631 -6.45 -28.79 2.17
CA LEU A 631 -7.36 -28.99 1.04
C LEU A 631 -7.82 -30.45 0.95
N TYR A 632 -6.98 -31.38 1.43
CA TYR A 632 -7.21 -32.83 1.31
C TYR A 632 -7.68 -33.47 2.63
N PRO A 633 -8.42 -34.59 2.56
CA PRO A 633 -8.77 -35.38 3.74
C PRO A 633 -7.55 -35.83 4.54
N GLU A 634 -7.70 -36.00 5.86
CA GLU A 634 -6.61 -36.34 6.79
C GLU A 634 -5.83 -37.59 6.37
N GLU A 635 -6.54 -38.65 5.99
CA GLU A 635 -5.96 -39.95 5.63
C GLU A 635 -5.55 -40.06 4.15
N SER A 636 -5.65 -38.97 3.38
CA SER A 636 -5.38 -39.03 1.95
C SER A 636 -3.88 -39.08 1.63
N LYS A 637 -3.52 -39.81 0.56
CA LYS A 637 -2.16 -39.84 0.02
C LYS A 637 -1.64 -38.43 -0.30
N SER A 638 -2.49 -37.55 -0.86
CA SER A 638 -2.13 -36.16 -1.16
C SER A 638 -1.67 -35.39 0.08
N ARG A 639 -2.37 -35.55 1.21
CA ARG A 639 -1.97 -34.90 2.47
C ARG A 639 -0.68 -35.47 3.01
N GLN A 640 -0.47 -36.78 2.87
CA GLN A 640 0.79 -37.44 3.27
C GLN A 640 1.98 -36.92 2.45
N VAL A 641 1.82 -36.69 1.14
CA VAL A 641 2.85 -36.09 0.29
C VAL A 641 3.26 -34.70 0.82
N ILE A 642 2.31 -33.80 1.04
CA ILE A 642 2.61 -32.45 1.57
C ILE A 642 3.22 -32.52 2.98
N THR A 643 2.70 -33.39 3.85
CA THR A 643 3.23 -33.56 5.21
C THR A 643 4.65 -34.11 5.19
N ALA A 644 4.98 -34.98 4.23
CA ALA A 644 6.35 -35.48 4.05
C ALA A 644 7.30 -34.36 3.58
N VAL A 645 6.84 -33.44 2.72
CA VAL A 645 7.61 -32.24 2.36
C VAL A 645 7.93 -31.42 3.61
N VAL A 646 6.92 -31.07 4.41
CA VAL A 646 7.11 -30.28 5.65
C VAL A 646 8.12 -30.92 6.61
N ARG A 647 8.12 -32.25 6.74
CA ARG A 647 9.01 -32.98 7.65
C ARG A 647 10.45 -33.09 7.15
N ASN A 648 10.63 -33.21 5.84
CA ASN A 648 11.91 -33.62 5.25
C ASN A 648 12.62 -32.48 4.51
N PHE A 649 12.01 -31.30 4.40
CA PHE A 649 12.58 -30.17 3.65
C PHE A 649 13.16 -29.12 4.60
N VAL A 650 14.15 -28.40 4.08
CA VAL A 650 14.85 -27.28 4.69
C VAL A 650 14.50 -26.03 3.90
N LEU A 651 14.20 -24.94 4.60
CA LEU A 651 14.05 -23.62 4.01
C LEU A 651 15.44 -22.97 3.92
N VAL A 652 15.84 -22.53 2.73
CA VAL A 652 17.16 -21.97 2.47
C VAL A 652 16.99 -20.60 1.82
N ASN A 653 17.73 -19.60 2.30
CA ASN A 653 17.95 -18.36 1.56
C ASN A 653 19.42 -18.21 1.18
N MET A 654 19.67 -17.64 -0.01
CA MET A 654 21.01 -17.40 -0.55
C MET A 654 21.09 -15.99 -1.16
N VAL A 655 22.21 -15.31 -0.93
CA VAL A 655 22.52 -13.97 -1.44
C VAL A 655 23.85 -14.01 -2.19
N ASP A 656 23.87 -13.52 -3.42
CA ASP A 656 25.10 -13.27 -4.18
C ASP A 656 25.61 -11.86 -3.92
N ASN A 657 26.75 -11.74 -3.23
CA ASN A 657 27.33 -10.43 -2.92
C ASN A 657 27.96 -9.74 -4.13
N ASP A 658 28.28 -10.47 -5.19
CA ASP A 658 28.77 -9.89 -6.44
C ASP A 658 27.59 -9.36 -7.28
N PHE A 659 27.02 -8.23 -6.87
CA PHE A 659 25.92 -7.60 -7.59
C PHE A 659 26.34 -7.07 -8.99
N ILE A 660 27.64 -6.91 -9.24
CA ILE A 660 28.17 -6.39 -10.50
C ILE A 660 28.07 -7.44 -11.61
N GLN A 661 28.61 -8.64 -11.37
CA GLN A 661 28.56 -9.73 -12.36
C GLN A 661 27.31 -10.61 -12.17
N GLY A 662 26.98 -10.94 -10.93
CA GLY A 662 25.91 -11.86 -10.57
C GLY A 662 26.10 -13.29 -11.09
N GLY A 663 25.03 -14.07 -10.97
CA GLY A 663 24.94 -15.41 -11.55
C GLY A 663 25.61 -16.53 -10.77
N ASN A 664 26.22 -16.25 -9.61
CA ASN A 664 26.84 -17.30 -8.80
C ASN A 664 25.79 -18.25 -8.20
N LEU A 665 24.59 -17.76 -7.90
CA LEU A 665 23.47 -18.60 -7.44
C LEU A 665 23.17 -19.75 -8.40
N TRP A 666 23.13 -19.45 -9.71
CA TRP A 666 22.83 -20.46 -10.73
C TRP A 666 23.97 -21.46 -10.88
N LYS A 667 25.23 -20.99 -10.86
CA LYS A 667 26.42 -21.86 -10.91
C LYS A 667 26.48 -22.83 -9.73
N VAL A 668 26.11 -22.39 -8.53
CA VAL A 668 26.01 -23.25 -7.34
C VAL A 668 25.01 -24.38 -7.59
N LEU A 669 23.82 -24.06 -8.11
CA LEU A 669 22.77 -25.05 -8.36
C LEU A 669 23.12 -26.01 -9.52
N ASP A 670 23.78 -25.52 -10.57
CA ASP A 670 24.27 -26.38 -11.66
C ASP A 670 25.33 -27.37 -11.16
N GLN A 671 26.23 -26.93 -10.28
CA GLN A 671 27.23 -27.81 -9.67
C GLN A 671 26.59 -28.81 -8.70
N LEU A 672 25.55 -28.42 -7.95
CA LEU A 672 24.74 -29.33 -7.15
C LEU A 672 24.15 -30.45 -8.03
N PHE A 673 23.46 -30.10 -9.11
CA PHE A 673 22.83 -31.11 -9.98
C PHE A 673 23.86 -32.02 -10.67
N SER A 674 25.03 -31.48 -11.03
CA SER A 674 26.12 -32.27 -11.60
C SER A 674 26.65 -33.29 -10.59
N LEU A 675 26.87 -32.86 -9.34
CA LEU A 675 27.33 -33.74 -8.27
C LEU A 675 26.30 -34.80 -7.89
N GLU A 676 25.01 -34.47 -7.92
CA GLU A 676 23.91 -35.44 -7.73
C GLU A 676 23.87 -36.48 -8.85
N ALA A 677 24.05 -36.05 -10.11
CA ALA A 677 24.12 -36.96 -11.24
C ALA A 677 25.31 -37.91 -11.12
N ASP A 678 26.49 -37.41 -10.73
CA ASP A 678 27.67 -38.23 -10.49
C ASP A 678 27.41 -39.26 -9.38
N LYS A 679 26.84 -38.84 -8.23
CA LYS A 679 26.49 -39.74 -7.10
C LYS A 679 25.45 -40.80 -7.46
N ALA A 680 24.60 -40.58 -8.47
CA ALA A 680 23.60 -41.55 -8.91
C ALA A 680 24.14 -42.58 -9.92
N VAL A 681 25.28 -42.30 -10.56
CA VAL A 681 25.96 -43.22 -11.50
C VAL A 681 26.81 -44.26 -10.75
N TYR A 682 27.32 -43.90 -9.57
CA TYR A 682 28.03 -44.79 -8.65
C TYR A 682 27.07 -45.53 -7.72
#